data_AF-A0A955Y6M2-F1
#
_entry.id   AF-A0A955Y6M2-F1
#
_cell.length_a   1.000
_cell.length_b   1.000
_cell.length_c   1.000
_cell.angle_alpha   90.00
_cell.angle_beta   90.00
_cell.angle_gamma   90.00
#
_symmetry.space_group_name_H-M   'P 1'
#
loop_
_entity.id
_entity.type
_entity.pdbx_description
1 polymer ?
#
loop_
_entity_poly.entity_id
_entity_poly.type
_entity_poly.pdbx_seq_one_letter_code
_entity_poly.pdbx_strand_id
1 'polypeptide(L)'
;MIAGLLALVATALAGPSTEPGTELVIVLDNSCSMIEPHSTKDQLQKPAADPDRRAVLGAQIVDALAAGDDRVQVLAFPLQERTGVLEVDGPAAIRDIGPASGTWFTGPLERARQILVGSSKRDRMLIVLSDGAPTDYDQPARGRELLGLDQDGRAFETLVLGLFPDEEPEAEGFLRALARFPEDYHRVDDGGAVVSHFTEGYARALGSKALTGTLSSGGSTSFDVGRYVTEVLAVTTTVDRSGPYSAELKRGGRTVPVQAAGDNGCSHGTRKNPALCNPPRMHFQTWRASHDPARPSSWSLTVPRAGGDVAYGVILRYDLFAEVDATEPAKVDTPAKIRARLTWNGETFDDAEFFGKDGFTAEAIANGERVPLTHVGGGVFEGDYTPRSSRPVPVVVRFTNTWMQKLGQGTLSVVKPPPLELAGTEVLDFGSWRGGRWATTSCQALTVVGNHGFDHATVQFDFRGLPAGSSLELAPSGQGWQVCARAKGCCGTLDTDATTALVARATDAEGSTAERAVRVVFHVDRTGFLKCWWPWICALLTLLVVFWFLYGWIRPHDFDEELTVRIAGSERQLSRSAALVLREQPRGRRGFYRNARVSLTHAGDFVAKTRGAAFWIEATGSGETTIHLQGPLEVMDRRTKQWKPLTPEEAADGLRTNIVYRLGDVYYRFQ
;
A
#
# COMPACT_ATOMS: atom_id res chain seq x y z
N MET A 1 -15.82 -54.74 -27.00
CA MET A 1 -14.39 -54.38 -26.98
C MET A 1 -14.25 -52.87 -26.69
N ILE A 2 -14.81 -52.39 -25.57
CA ILE A 2 -14.64 -51.02 -25.04
C ILE A 2 -14.78 -51.15 -23.51
N ALA A 3 -13.75 -51.68 -22.89
CA ALA A 3 -13.59 -51.80 -21.44
C ALA A 3 -12.08 -51.91 -21.19
N GLY A 4 -11.38 -50.78 -21.32
CA GLY A 4 -9.91 -50.81 -21.28
C GLY A 4 -9.25 -49.43 -21.36
N LEU A 5 -9.95 -48.36 -20.99
CA LEU A 5 -9.39 -47.00 -21.06
C LEU A 5 -9.82 -46.09 -19.90
N LEU A 6 -10.08 -46.67 -18.73
CA LEU A 6 -10.51 -45.94 -17.52
C LEU A 6 -9.69 -46.30 -16.26
N ALA A 7 -8.51 -46.91 -16.44
CA ALA A 7 -7.63 -47.32 -15.33
C ALA A 7 -6.25 -46.64 -15.35
N LEU A 8 -6.09 -45.52 -16.07
CA LEU A 8 -4.77 -44.93 -16.32
C LEU A 8 -4.75 -43.40 -16.17
N VAL A 9 -5.48 -42.85 -15.19
CA VAL A 9 -5.32 -41.45 -14.71
C VAL A 9 -5.64 -41.33 -13.21
N ALA A 10 -5.16 -42.27 -12.38
CA ALA A 10 -5.30 -42.21 -10.92
C ALA A 10 -3.96 -42.39 -10.18
N THR A 11 -2.84 -42.12 -10.85
CA THR A 11 -1.47 -42.30 -10.31
C THR A 11 -0.66 -40.99 -10.25
N ALA A 12 -1.33 -39.86 -10.08
CA ALA A 12 -0.66 -38.59 -9.80
C ALA A 12 -1.46 -37.86 -8.72
N LEU A 13 -1.01 -37.98 -7.47
CA LEU A 13 -1.25 -37.11 -6.29
C LEU A 13 -0.91 -37.79 -4.95
N ALA A 14 -0.30 -38.99 -4.94
CA ALA A 14 0.40 -39.45 -3.74
C ALA A 14 1.67 -38.60 -3.59
N GLY A 15 1.62 -37.59 -2.71
CA GLY A 15 2.82 -36.90 -2.24
C GLY A 15 3.83 -37.92 -1.67
N PRO A 16 5.11 -37.52 -1.47
CA PRO A 16 6.10 -38.42 -0.88
C PRO A 16 5.56 -38.96 0.44
N SER A 17 5.40 -40.29 0.53
CA SER A 17 5.01 -40.95 1.76
C SER A 17 6.09 -40.71 2.80
N THR A 18 5.81 -39.91 3.82
CA THR A 18 6.72 -39.69 4.94
C THR A 18 6.83 -40.96 5.76
N GLU A 19 8.06 -41.39 6.05
CA GLU A 19 8.30 -42.54 6.92
C GLU A 19 8.01 -42.17 8.38
N PRO A 20 7.45 -43.10 9.18
CA PRO A 20 7.28 -42.88 10.62
C PRO A 20 8.64 -42.75 11.32
N GLY A 21 8.66 -42.07 12.46
CA GLY A 21 9.85 -41.81 13.27
C GLY A 21 10.52 -40.46 12.98
N THR A 22 11.59 -40.20 13.74
CA THR A 22 12.32 -38.93 13.78
C THR A 22 13.72 -39.08 13.22
N GLU A 23 14.17 -38.14 12.38
CA GLU A 23 15.60 -37.96 12.06
C GLU A 23 16.23 -37.02 13.07
N LEU A 24 17.19 -37.53 13.85
CA LEU A 24 17.91 -36.78 14.88
C LEU A 24 19.36 -36.61 14.44
N VAL A 25 19.80 -35.36 14.33
CA VAL A 25 21.22 -35.05 14.16
C VAL A 25 21.73 -34.33 15.39
N ILE A 26 22.79 -34.86 16.00
CA ILE A 26 23.45 -34.25 17.15
C ILE A 26 24.78 -33.67 16.68
N VAL A 27 24.97 -32.37 16.81
CA VAL A 27 26.27 -31.72 16.67
C VAL A 27 26.87 -31.61 18.07
N LEU A 28 27.89 -32.42 18.32
CA LEU A 28 28.57 -32.56 19.60
C LEU A 28 29.93 -31.89 19.54
N ASP A 29 30.09 -30.81 20.29
CA ASP A 29 31.36 -30.15 20.48
C ASP A 29 32.30 -31.02 21.30
N ASN A 30 33.40 -31.42 20.67
CA ASN A 30 34.51 -32.13 21.28
C ASN A 30 35.79 -31.29 21.26
N SER A 31 35.73 -29.96 21.16
CA SER A 31 36.90 -29.10 21.18
C SER A 31 37.66 -29.18 22.51
N CYS A 32 38.94 -28.79 22.52
CA CYS A 32 39.76 -28.80 23.73
C CYS A 32 39.17 -27.95 24.88
N SER A 33 38.49 -26.83 24.58
CA SER A 33 37.90 -25.95 25.60
C SER A 33 36.77 -26.61 26.39
N MET A 34 36.13 -27.63 25.82
CA MET A 34 35.12 -28.45 26.50
C MET A 34 35.69 -29.18 27.71
N ILE A 35 36.86 -29.80 27.60
CA ILE A 35 37.37 -30.73 28.64
C ILE A 35 38.68 -30.29 29.32
N GLU A 36 39.34 -29.26 28.77
CA GLU A 36 40.59 -28.72 29.31
C GLU A 36 40.45 -27.21 29.59
N PRO A 37 40.95 -26.72 30.74
CA PRO A 37 41.11 -25.28 30.94
C PRO A 37 41.99 -24.68 29.85
N HIS A 38 41.59 -23.53 29.32
CA HIS A 38 42.29 -22.86 28.24
C HIS A 38 42.65 -21.42 28.62
N SER A 39 43.72 -20.90 28.02
CA SER A 39 44.14 -19.51 28.21
C SER A 39 43.55 -18.63 27.13
N THR A 40 42.93 -17.52 27.52
CA THR A 40 42.49 -16.49 26.58
C THR A 40 43.67 -15.62 26.12
N LYS A 41 43.43 -14.76 25.12
CA LYS A 41 44.41 -13.78 24.62
C LYS A 41 44.93 -12.86 25.74
N ASP A 42 44.14 -12.64 26.78
CA ASP A 42 44.49 -11.81 27.95
C ASP A 42 45.21 -12.60 29.07
N GLN A 43 45.64 -13.83 28.79
CA GLN A 43 46.27 -14.76 29.76
C GLN A 43 45.39 -15.15 30.95
N LEU A 44 44.08 -14.85 30.91
CA LEU A 44 43.14 -15.38 31.88
C LEU A 44 42.94 -16.87 31.61
N GLN A 45 43.13 -17.70 32.63
CA GLN A 45 42.84 -19.12 32.53
C GLN A 45 41.34 -19.33 32.74
N LYS A 46 40.63 -19.70 31.68
CA LYS A 46 39.21 -20.09 31.76
C LYS A 46 39.11 -21.57 32.15
N PRO A 47 38.16 -21.95 33.02
CA PRO A 47 37.87 -23.36 33.28
C PRO A 47 37.40 -24.07 32.00
N ALA A 48 37.46 -25.40 32.01
CA ALA A 48 36.83 -26.19 30.97
C ALA A 48 35.32 -25.95 31.00
N ALA A 49 34.69 -25.88 29.84
CA ALA A 49 33.25 -25.61 29.72
C ALA A 49 32.39 -26.80 30.16
N ASP A 50 32.85 -28.02 29.90
CA ASP A 50 32.20 -29.28 30.22
C ASP A 50 33.20 -30.29 30.85
N PRO A 51 33.73 -29.97 32.06
CA PRO A 51 34.78 -30.78 32.70
C PRO A 51 34.32 -32.21 33.01
N ASP A 52 33.01 -32.42 33.08
CA ASP A 52 32.37 -33.69 33.37
C ASP A 52 31.81 -34.38 32.11
N ARG A 53 32.09 -33.91 30.88
CA ARG A 53 31.59 -34.56 29.64
C ARG A 53 30.06 -34.75 29.61
N ARG A 54 29.30 -33.80 30.13
CA ARG A 54 27.83 -33.73 30.08
C ARG A 54 27.32 -33.75 28.65
N ALA A 55 28.07 -33.19 27.69
CA ALA A 55 27.72 -33.24 26.27
C ALA A 55 27.69 -34.68 25.74
N VAL A 56 28.70 -35.48 26.12
CA VAL A 56 28.81 -36.91 25.77
C VAL A 56 27.69 -37.70 26.42
N LEU A 57 27.38 -37.41 27.69
CA LEU A 57 26.27 -38.02 28.40
C LEU A 57 24.93 -37.73 27.70
N GLY A 58 24.69 -36.47 27.32
CA GLY A 58 23.51 -36.06 26.56
C GLY A 58 23.39 -36.81 25.25
N ALA A 59 24.45 -36.87 24.45
CA ALA A 59 24.46 -37.61 23.18
C ALA A 59 24.17 -39.11 23.36
N GLN A 60 24.73 -39.75 24.40
CA GLN A 60 24.41 -41.15 24.71
C GLN A 60 22.95 -41.35 25.15
N ILE A 61 22.38 -40.40 25.89
CA ILE A 61 20.95 -40.43 26.28
C ILE A 61 20.06 -40.36 25.04
N VAL A 62 20.36 -39.47 24.08
CA VAL A 62 19.59 -39.35 22.85
C VAL A 62 19.67 -40.63 22.03
N ASP A 63 20.88 -41.13 21.79
CA ASP A 63 21.14 -42.39 21.08
C ASP A 63 20.38 -43.56 21.72
N ALA A 64 20.42 -43.64 23.06
CA ALA A 64 19.70 -44.65 23.83
C ALA A 64 18.17 -44.55 23.70
N LEU A 65 17.60 -43.34 23.73
CA LEU A 65 16.15 -43.14 23.66
C LEU A 65 15.58 -43.34 22.25
N ALA A 66 16.36 -43.04 21.22
CA ALA A 66 15.94 -43.07 19.82
C ALA A 66 15.85 -44.47 19.19
N ALA A 67 15.82 -45.56 19.96
CA ALA A 67 15.66 -46.90 19.38
C ALA A 67 14.30 -47.10 18.70
N GLY A 68 14.24 -47.87 17.61
CA GLY A 68 13.00 -48.19 16.89
C GLY A 68 12.97 -47.57 15.50
N ASP A 69 11.94 -46.78 15.20
CA ASP A 69 11.77 -46.12 13.90
C ASP A 69 12.57 -44.80 13.77
N ASP A 70 13.16 -44.29 14.85
CA ASP A 70 13.97 -43.07 14.83
C ASP A 70 15.39 -43.36 14.30
N ARG A 71 16.03 -42.36 13.68
CA ARG A 71 17.42 -42.42 13.20
C ARG A 71 18.24 -41.36 13.92
N VAL A 72 19.40 -41.74 14.47
CA VAL A 72 20.33 -40.81 15.13
C VAL A 72 21.65 -40.78 14.37
N GLN A 73 22.13 -39.58 14.07
CA GLN A 73 23.49 -39.36 13.63
C GLN A 73 24.18 -38.38 14.57
N VAL A 74 25.34 -38.77 15.11
CA VAL A 74 26.19 -37.87 15.89
C VAL A 74 27.31 -37.36 15.01
N LEU A 75 27.45 -36.04 14.95
CA LEU A 75 28.45 -35.29 14.21
C LEU A 75 29.32 -34.52 15.20
N ALA A 76 30.63 -34.58 15.04
CA ALA A 76 31.58 -33.89 15.89
C ALA A 76 32.70 -33.24 15.08
N PHE A 77 33.57 -32.52 15.77
CA PHE A 77 34.67 -31.81 15.14
C PHE A 77 35.85 -32.76 14.86
N PRO A 78 36.45 -32.66 13.66
CA PRO A 78 37.63 -33.44 13.32
C PRO A 78 38.85 -32.98 14.14
N LEU A 79 39.83 -33.86 14.31
CA LEU A 79 41.04 -33.59 15.11
C LEU A 79 41.84 -32.37 14.63
N GLN A 80 41.84 -32.08 13.32
CA GLN A 80 42.58 -30.96 12.70
C GLN A 80 41.69 -30.24 11.68
N GLU A 81 41.94 -28.95 11.49
CA GLU A 81 41.23 -28.05 10.58
C GLU A 81 41.32 -28.54 9.13
N ARG A 82 40.26 -29.22 8.68
CA ARG A 82 39.93 -29.44 7.27
C ARG A 82 38.42 -29.63 7.21
N THR A 83 37.70 -28.66 6.65
CA THR A 83 36.30 -28.66 6.13
C THR A 83 35.55 -30.01 6.13
N GLY A 84 35.46 -30.67 7.27
CA GLY A 84 35.18 -32.09 7.37
C GLY A 84 34.46 -32.35 8.68
N VAL A 85 33.87 -33.53 8.77
CA VAL A 85 32.99 -33.90 9.86
C VAL A 85 33.44 -35.24 10.40
N LEU A 86 33.44 -35.38 11.73
CA LEU A 86 33.60 -36.68 12.37
C LEU A 86 32.20 -37.25 12.60
N GLU A 87 31.79 -38.23 11.80
CA GLU A 87 30.57 -39.01 12.05
C GLU A 87 30.87 -40.07 13.11
N VAL A 88 30.05 -40.11 14.17
CA VAL A 88 30.27 -40.95 15.34
C VAL A 88 29.12 -41.93 15.48
N ASP A 89 29.42 -43.22 15.31
CA ASP A 89 28.42 -44.27 15.25
C ASP A 89 28.36 -45.09 16.55
N GLY A 90 27.25 -44.94 17.27
CA GLY A 90 26.89 -45.75 18.42
C GLY A 90 27.52 -45.33 19.76
N PRO A 91 27.04 -45.91 20.87
CA PRO A 91 27.27 -45.38 22.21
C PRO A 91 28.73 -45.47 22.65
N ALA A 92 29.45 -46.52 22.22
CA ALA A 92 30.87 -46.67 22.53
C ALA A 92 31.74 -45.62 21.82
N ALA A 93 31.43 -45.27 20.57
CA ALA A 93 32.16 -44.26 19.82
C ALA A 93 31.87 -42.85 20.35
N ILE A 94 30.60 -42.56 20.69
CA ILE A 94 30.21 -41.31 21.38
C ILE A 94 31.00 -41.15 22.68
N ARG A 95 31.08 -42.23 23.46
CA ARG A 95 31.83 -42.27 24.72
C ARG A 95 33.33 -42.00 24.53
N ASP A 96 33.92 -42.54 23.48
CA ASP A 96 35.37 -42.50 23.26
C ASP A 96 35.82 -41.36 22.34
N ILE A 97 34.94 -40.38 22.10
CA ILE A 97 35.28 -39.21 21.30
C ILE A 97 36.44 -38.43 21.94
N GLY A 98 37.45 -38.13 21.11
CA GLY A 98 38.67 -37.44 21.51
C GLY A 98 38.58 -35.92 21.27
N PRO A 99 39.43 -35.12 21.93
CA PRO A 99 39.41 -33.67 21.78
C PRO A 99 39.86 -33.21 20.39
N ALA A 100 39.10 -32.33 19.76
CA ALA A 100 39.44 -31.61 18.54
C ALA A 100 40.28 -30.36 18.84
N SER A 101 41.15 -29.97 17.90
CA SER A 101 42.03 -28.80 18.07
C SER A 101 41.32 -27.44 18.01
N GLY A 102 40.04 -27.41 17.63
CA GLY A 102 39.25 -26.20 17.45
C GLY A 102 37.76 -26.50 17.36
N THR A 103 36.96 -25.44 17.26
CA THR A 103 35.50 -25.46 17.28
C THR A 103 34.98 -25.29 15.85
N TRP A 104 35.04 -26.38 15.08
CA TRP A 104 34.86 -26.39 13.62
C TRP A 104 33.40 -26.58 13.20
N PHE A 105 32.56 -25.55 13.33
CA PHE A 105 31.11 -25.67 13.11
C PHE A 105 30.71 -25.89 11.64
N THR A 106 31.47 -25.36 10.68
CA THR A 106 31.05 -25.31 9.25
C THR A 106 30.71 -26.70 8.71
N GLY A 107 31.61 -27.67 8.86
CA GLY A 107 31.43 -29.03 8.34
C GLY A 107 30.23 -29.76 8.96
N PRO A 108 30.15 -29.89 10.29
CA PRO A 108 29.01 -30.51 10.97
C PRO A 108 27.66 -29.84 10.69
N LEU A 109 27.58 -28.50 10.63
CA LEU A 109 26.31 -27.81 10.33
C LEU A 109 25.86 -28.05 8.89
N GLU A 110 26.76 -28.00 7.91
CA GLU A 110 26.43 -28.34 6.52
C GLU A 110 25.98 -29.79 6.39
N ARG A 111 26.67 -30.71 7.06
CA ARG A 111 26.31 -32.13 7.05
C ARG A 111 24.96 -32.39 7.73
N ALA A 112 24.71 -31.73 8.87
CA ALA A 112 23.43 -31.81 9.56
C ALA A 112 22.28 -31.35 8.67
N ARG A 113 22.44 -30.21 7.98
CA ARG A 113 21.46 -29.75 6.99
C ARG A 113 21.25 -30.77 5.89
N GLN A 114 22.31 -31.34 5.32
CA GLN A 114 22.19 -32.34 4.26
C GLN A 114 21.36 -33.55 4.70
N ILE A 115 21.60 -34.07 5.91
CA ILE A 115 20.87 -35.20 6.48
C ILE A 115 19.40 -34.83 6.71
N LEU A 116 19.14 -33.73 7.42
CA LEU A 116 17.78 -33.34 7.81
C LEU A 116 16.93 -32.93 6.60
N VAL A 117 17.49 -32.18 5.64
CA VAL A 117 16.77 -31.81 4.41
C VAL A 117 16.56 -33.02 3.50
N GLY A 118 17.49 -33.98 3.51
CA GLY A 118 17.41 -35.20 2.70
C GLY A 118 16.58 -36.32 3.33
N SER A 119 16.21 -36.23 4.61
CA SER A 119 15.50 -37.30 5.30
C SER A 119 14.04 -37.45 4.83
N SER A 120 13.61 -38.70 4.67
CA SER A 120 12.22 -39.10 4.44
C SER A 120 11.40 -39.21 5.74
N LYS A 121 12.05 -39.11 6.90
CA LYS A 121 11.39 -39.15 8.21
C LYS A 121 10.46 -37.95 8.38
N ARG A 122 9.32 -38.21 9.02
CA ARG A 122 8.28 -37.21 9.23
C ARG A 122 8.74 -36.09 10.16
N ASP A 123 9.31 -36.46 11.29
CA ASP A 123 9.88 -35.53 12.27
C ASP A 123 11.40 -35.43 12.08
N ARG A 124 11.96 -34.24 12.26
CA ARG A 124 13.38 -33.95 12.02
C ARG A 124 13.87 -32.95 13.04
N MET A 125 14.99 -33.21 13.68
CA MET A 125 15.50 -32.39 14.77
C MET A 125 17.03 -32.32 14.75
N LEU A 126 17.54 -31.11 14.92
CA LEU A 126 18.94 -30.82 15.19
C LEU A 126 19.13 -30.56 16.69
N ILE A 127 20.09 -31.24 17.30
CA ILE A 127 20.53 -30.96 18.67
C ILE A 127 21.98 -30.48 18.62
N VAL A 128 22.30 -29.37 19.26
CA VAL A 128 23.67 -28.84 19.34
C VAL A 128 24.06 -28.79 20.81
N LEU A 129 25.22 -29.36 21.16
CA LEU A 129 25.82 -29.25 22.49
C LEU A 129 27.22 -28.67 22.33
N SER A 130 27.44 -27.43 22.79
CA SER A 130 28.69 -26.71 22.57
C SER A 130 28.92 -25.61 23.60
N ASP A 131 30.18 -25.27 23.84
CA ASP A 131 30.59 -24.11 24.64
C ASP A 131 30.63 -22.79 23.83
N GLY A 132 30.44 -22.87 22.51
CA GLY A 132 30.11 -21.74 21.66
C GLY A 132 31.17 -21.41 20.61
N ALA A 133 31.82 -20.25 20.70
CA ALA A 133 32.34 -19.51 19.55
C ALA A 133 33.14 -20.35 18.52
N PRO A 134 32.69 -20.40 17.25
CA PRO A 134 33.35 -21.14 16.18
C PRO A 134 34.75 -20.59 15.87
N THR A 135 35.66 -21.48 15.48
CA THR A 135 37.02 -21.09 15.05
C THR A 135 37.12 -20.86 13.54
N ASP A 136 36.13 -21.27 12.76
CA ASP A 136 36.10 -21.25 11.30
C ASP A 136 35.21 -20.18 10.67
N TYR A 137 34.46 -19.41 11.46
CA TYR A 137 33.77 -18.20 11.02
C TYR A 137 33.56 -17.21 12.17
N ASP A 138 33.36 -15.93 11.84
CA ASP A 138 33.37 -14.82 12.80
C ASP A 138 32.02 -14.11 12.97
N GLN A 139 30.97 -14.56 12.27
CA GLN A 139 29.64 -13.96 12.31
C GLN A 139 28.55 -14.97 12.72
N PRO A 140 27.75 -14.68 13.77
CA PRO A 140 26.65 -15.57 14.19
C PRO A 140 25.67 -15.93 13.08
N ALA A 141 25.35 -14.98 12.19
CA ALA A 141 24.43 -15.19 11.07
C ALA A 141 24.87 -16.32 10.12
N ARG A 142 26.18 -16.60 10.04
CA ARG A 142 26.71 -17.65 9.17
C ARG A 142 26.22 -19.04 9.58
N GLY A 143 26.11 -19.34 10.87
CA GLY A 143 25.59 -20.63 11.34
C GLY A 143 24.16 -20.89 10.88
N ARG A 144 23.33 -19.84 10.90
CA ARG A 144 21.94 -19.88 10.43
C ARG A 144 21.84 -20.13 8.92
N GLU A 145 22.72 -19.49 8.15
CA GLU A 145 22.84 -19.69 6.69
C GLU A 145 23.28 -21.13 6.35
N LEU A 146 24.28 -21.65 7.06
CA LEU A 146 24.80 -23.01 6.87
C LEU A 146 23.70 -24.06 7.08
N LEU A 147 22.87 -23.87 8.11
CA LEU A 147 21.71 -24.71 8.39
C LEU A 147 20.52 -24.47 7.44
N GLY A 148 20.52 -23.34 6.71
CA GLY A 148 19.43 -22.95 5.81
C GLY A 148 18.15 -22.56 6.54
N LEU A 149 18.24 -22.11 7.80
CA LEU A 149 17.08 -21.69 8.61
C LEU A 149 16.41 -20.41 8.09
N ASP A 150 17.07 -19.68 7.18
CA ASP A 150 16.52 -18.49 6.49
C ASP A 150 15.60 -18.85 5.30
N GLN A 151 15.52 -20.12 4.91
CA GLN A 151 14.67 -20.56 3.81
C GLN A 151 13.29 -20.97 4.34
N ASP A 152 12.29 -20.10 4.13
CA ASP A 152 10.89 -20.33 4.48
C ASP A 152 10.37 -21.63 3.84
N GLY A 153 10.25 -22.71 4.62
CA GLY A 153 9.45 -23.87 4.23
C GLY A 153 10.09 -25.26 4.35
N ARG A 154 11.35 -25.41 4.79
CA ARG A 154 11.96 -26.75 4.99
C ARG A 154 12.62 -26.94 6.36
N ALA A 155 12.05 -26.37 7.41
CA ALA A 155 12.70 -26.37 8.71
C ALA A 155 12.43 -27.68 9.48
N PHE A 156 13.51 -28.29 9.93
CA PHE A 156 13.55 -29.22 11.06
C PHE A 156 13.50 -28.42 12.37
N GLU A 157 13.20 -29.08 13.49
CA GLU A 157 13.26 -28.48 14.82
C GLU A 157 14.71 -28.36 15.31
N THR A 158 14.97 -27.43 16.22
CA THR A 158 16.31 -27.23 16.80
C THR A 158 16.26 -27.28 18.32
N LEU A 159 17.32 -27.77 18.95
CA LEU A 159 17.60 -27.63 20.37
C LEU A 159 19.08 -27.31 20.53
N VAL A 160 19.41 -26.17 21.14
CA VAL A 160 20.79 -25.72 21.31
C VAL A 160 21.08 -25.60 22.80
N LEU A 161 22.03 -26.40 23.28
CA LEU A 161 22.47 -26.44 24.67
C LEU A 161 23.86 -25.80 24.77
N GLY A 162 23.91 -24.59 25.35
CA GLY A 162 25.15 -23.88 25.66
C GLY A 162 25.77 -24.40 26.95
N LEU A 163 26.98 -24.96 26.85
CA LEU A 163 27.73 -25.54 27.96
C LEU A 163 28.85 -24.60 28.36
N PHE A 164 28.57 -23.62 29.22
CA PHE A 164 29.60 -22.73 29.74
C PHE A 164 29.26 -22.26 31.15
N PRO A 165 30.27 -22.14 32.05
CA PRO A 165 30.04 -21.84 33.46
C PRO A 165 29.71 -20.37 33.75
N ASP A 166 30.14 -19.46 32.88
CA ASP A 166 29.98 -18.01 33.02
C ASP A 166 29.29 -17.40 31.79
N GLU A 167 28.76 -16.18 31.92
CA GLU A 167 28.17 -15.46 30.77
C GLU A 167 29.24 -15.16 29.71
N GLU A 168 29.06 -15.73 28.51
CA GLU A 168 29.93 -15.53 27.34
C GLU A 168 29.07 -14.98 26.18
N PRO A 169 28.80 -13.65 26.14
CA PRO A 169 27.84 -13.07 25.20
C PRO A 169 28.17 -13.34 23.72
N GLU A 170 29.45 -13.44 23.39
CA GLU A 170 29.91 -13.77 22.04
C GLU A 170 29.52 -15.21 21.66
N ALA A 171 29.92 -16.19 22.47
CA ALA A 171 29.56 -17.60 22.33
C ALA A 171 28.04 -17.81 22.29
N GLU A 172 27.32 -17.15 23.20
CA GLU A 172 25.86 -17.17 23.25
C GLU A 172 25.23 -16.62 21.96
N GLY A 173 25.78 -15.55 21.39
CA GLY A 173 25.34 -15.01 20.11
C GLY A 173 25.42 -16.03 18.98
N PHE A 174 26.53 -16.79 18.90
CA PHE A 174 26.69 -17.86 17.91
C PHE A 174 25.69 -19.00 18.11
N LEU A 175 25.52 -19.49 19.34
CA LEU A 175 24.61 -20.60 19.62
C LEU A 175 23.14 -20.20 19.44
N ARG A 176 22.73 -19.01 19.87
CA ARG A 176 21.38 -18.49 19.65
C ARG A 176 21.03 -18.38 18.17
N ALA A 177 22.00 -18.11 17.30
CA ALA A 177 21.77 -18.06 15.85
C ALA A 177 21.49 -19.44 15.23
N LEU A 178 21.89 -20.53 15.90
CA LEU A 178 21.59 -21.92 15.49
C LEU A 178 20.18 -22.36 15.91
N ALA A 179 19.57 -21.65 16.86
CA ALA A 179 18.22 -21.90 17.30
C ALA A 179 17.22 -21.33 16.27
N ARG A 180 16.21 -22.13 15.92
CA ARG A 180 15.13 -21.72 15.04
C ARG A 180 14.25 -20.68 15.73
N PHE A 181 13.89 -20.93 16.98
CA PHE A 181 13.19 -20.00 17.85
C PHE A 181 14.03 -19.65 19.09
N PRO A 182 13.88 -18.45 19.68
CA PRO A 182 14.63 -18.06 20.89
C PRO A 182 14.52 -19.07 22.05
N GLU A 183 13.38 -19.73 22.18
CA GLU A 183 13.06 -20.76 23.19
C GLU A 183 13.69 -22.13 22.94
N ASP A 184 14.39 -22.32 21.81
CA ASP A 184 15.12 -23.55 21.50
C ASP A 184 16.57 -23.50 22.01
N TYR A 185 17.02 -22.35 22.50
CA TYR A 185 18.33 -22.17 23.12
C TYR A 185 18.22 -22.21 24.65
N HIS A 186 19.04 -23.06 25.27
CA HIS A 186 19.15 -23.18 26.71
C HIS A 186 20.62 -23.15 27.15
N ARG A 187 20.92 -22.40 28.20
CA ARG A 187 22.21 -22.49 28.90
C ARG A 187 22.13 -23.60 29.94
N VAL A 188 23.17 -24.43 30.00
CA VAL A 188 23.26 -25.58 30.89
C VAL A 188 24.25 -25.27 32.00
N ASP A 189 23.72 -24.98 33.19
CA ASP A 189 24.53 -24.60 34.35
C ASP A 189 25.01 -25.84 35.15
N ASP A 190 24.22 -26.93 35.17
CA ASP A 190 24.54 -28.19 35.87
C ASP A 190 24.20 -29.47 35.05
N GLY A 191 24.57 -30.65 35.55
CA GLY A 191 24.30 -31.93 34.88
C GLY A 191 22.81 -32.29 34.81
N GLY A 192 22.00 -31.81 35.76
CA GLY A 192 20.55 -31.99 35.76
C GLY A 192 19.87 -31.19 34.66
N ALA A 193 20.38 -30.00 34.37
CA ALA A 193 19.88 -29.11 33.32
C ALA A 193 19.95 -29.74 31.93
N VAL A 194 20.94 -30.60 31.65
CA VAL A 194 21.00 -31.34 30.37
C VAL A 194 19.78 -32.22 30.20
N VAL A 195 19.40 -32.99 31.22
CA VAL A 195 18.24 -33.88 31.13
C VAL A 195 16.95 -33.11 31.03
N SER A 196 16.76 -32.03 31.80
CA SER A 196 15.53 -31.24 31.71
C SER A 196 15.37 -30.58 30.34
N HIS A 197 16.39 -29.87 29.86
CA HIS A 197 16.32 -29.17 28.57
C HIS A 197 16.25 -30.13 27.39
N PHE A 198 16.97 -31.25 27.44
CA PHE A 198 16.83 -32.29 26.43
C PHE A 198 15.42 -32.89 26.41
N THR A 199 14.88 -33.25 27.58
CA THR A 199 13.54 -33.83 27.68
C THR A 199 12.49 -32.87 27.14
N GLU A 200 12.55 -31.59 27.51
CA GLU A 200 11.63 -30.55 27.04
C GLU A 200 11.75 -30.32 25.53
N GLY A 201 12.97 -30.15 25.01
CA GLY A 201 13.20 -29.93 23.58
C GLY A 201 12.82 -31.13 22.72
N TYR A 202 13.18 -32.35 23.15
CA TYR A 202 12.84 -33.57 22.42
C TYR A 202 11.34 -33.86 22.46
N ALA A 203 10.69 -33.66 23.62
CA ALA A 203 9.24 -33.78 23.73
C ALA A 203 8.53 -32.76 22.84
N ARG A 204 9.00 -31.50 22.78
CA ARG A 204 8.47 -30.46 21.89
C ARG A 204 8.52 -30.89 20.43
N ALA A 205 9.67 -31.38 19.96
CA ALA A 205 9.83 -31.86 18.57
C ALA A 205 8.84 -33.00 18.24
N LEU A 206 8.68 -33.94 19.18
CA LEU A 206 7.72 -35.04 19.06
C LEU A 206 6.25 -34.60 19.23
N GLY A 207 5.98 -33.38 19.70
CA GLY A 207 4.62 -32.95 20.11
C GLY A 207 4.09 -33.74 21.28
N SER A 208 4.94 -33.88 22.29
CA SER A 208 4.79 -34.78 23.41
C SER A 208 4.98 -34.01 24.70
N LYS A 209 4.41 -34.51 25.80
CA LYS A 209 4.46 -33.81 27.09
C LYS A 209 5.71 -34.21 27.86
N ALA A 210 6.52 -33.23 28.25
CA ALA A 210 7.66 -33.45 29.14
C ALA A 210 7.26 -33.36 30.61
N LEU A 211 7.90 -34.18 31.44
CA LEU A 211 7.94 -34.05 32.90
C LEU A 211 9.40 -34.17 33.34
N THR A 212 9.87 -33.22 34.14
CA THR A 212 11.26 -33.15 34.58
C THR A 212 11.33 -32.93 36.08
N GLY A 213 12.44 -33.30 36.69
CA GLY A 213 12.67 -33.04 38.11
C GLY A 213 13.90 -33.75 38.65
N THR A 214 14.05 -33.72 39.97
CA THR A 214 15.15 -34.38 40.69
C THR A 214 14.60 -35.29 41.78
N LEU A 215 15.33 -36.38 42.03
CA LEU A 215 15.05 -37.36 43.08
C LEU A 215 16.33 -37.63 43.87
N SER A 216 16.22 -37.66 45.19
CA SER A 216 17.28 -38.16 46.05
C SER A 216 17.26 -39.69 46.13
N SER A 217 18.32 -40.29 46.67
CA SER A 217 18.38 -41.72 46.94
C SER A 217 17.23 -42.17 47.86
N GLY A 218 16.49 -43.20 47.45
CA GLY A 218 15.25 -43.67 48.07
C GLY A 218 13.99 -42.91 47.64
N GLY A 219 14.13 -41.85 46.85
CA GLY A 219 13.03 -41.03 46.35
C GLY A 219 12.18 -41.72 45.29
N SER A 220 10.95 -41.23 45.15
CA SER A 220 10.00 -41.68 44.13
C SER A 220 9.15 -40.50 43.65
N THR A 221 8.80 -40.51 42.36
CA THR A 221 7.72 -39.68 41.80
C THR A 221 6.71 -40.57 41.09
N SER A 222 5.45 -40.14 41.04
CA SER A 222 4.40 -40.80 40.27
C SER A 222 3.77 -39.81 39.31
N PHE A 223 3.37 -40.28 38.14
CA PHE A 223 2.78 -39.46 37.09
C PHE A 223 1.71 -40.24 36.34
N ASP A 224 0.70 -39.49 35.89
CA ASP A 224 -0.41 -40.02 35.12
C ASP A 224 -0.06 -40.06 33.64
N VAL A 225 -0.41 -41.16 33.00
CA VAL A 225 -0.30 -41.37 31.56
C VAL A 225 -1.72 -41.43 31.01
N GLY A 226 -2.11 -40.36 30.31
CA GLY A 226 -3.46 -40.17 29.80
C GLY A 226 -3.77 -40.97 28.53
N ARG A 227 -5.00 -40.82 28.04
CA ARG A 227 -5.40 -41.33 26.71
C ARG A 227 -4.54 -40.70 25.60
N TYR A 228 -4.45 -41.38 24.48
CA TYR A 228 -3.69 -41.02 23.27
C TYR A 228 -2.17 -41.05 23.41
N VAL A 229 -1.64 -41.22 24.62
CA VAL A 229 -0.22 -41.49 24.79
C VAL A 229 0.09 -42.88 24.25
N THR A 230 0.93 -42.96 23.23
CA THR A 230 1.34 -44.20 22.57
C THR A 230 2.52 -44.86 23.28
N GLU A 231 3.38 -44.04 23.89
CA GLU A 231 4.64 -44.47 24.46
C GLU A 231 5.09 -43.56 25.61
N VAL A 232 5.75 -44.17 26.60
CA VAL A 232 6.44 -43.45 27.67
C VAL A 232 7.93 -43.64 27.46
N LEU A 233 8.63 -42.53 27.22
CA LEU A 233 10.09 -42.50 27.26
C LEU A 233 10.51 -41.91 28.60
N ALA A 234 11.47 -42.51 29.28
CA ALA A 234 12.00 -41.98 30.52
C ALA A 234 13.52 -42.06 30.52
N VAL A 235 14.15 -41.08 31.15
CA VAL A 235 15.59 -41.05 31.41
C VAL A 235 15.82 -40.60 32.83
N THR A 236 16.87 -41.16 33.43
CA THR A 236 17.43 -40.67 34.68
C THR A 236 18.93 -40.53 34.54
N THR A 237 19.51 -39.53 35.19
CA THR A 237 20.95 -39.36 35.30
C THR A 237 21.34 -38.88 36.69
N THR A 238 22.50 -39.28 37.19
CA THR A 238 23.11 -38.62 38.35
C THR A 238 23.50 -37.18 37.99
N VAL A 239 23.21 -36.21 38.86
CA VAL A 239 23.58 -34.79 38.67
C VAL A 239 25.09 -34.59 38.73
N ASP A 240 25.74 -35.28 39.66
CA ASP A 240 27.19 -35.24 39.87
C ASP A 240 27.83 -36.62 39.63
N ARG A 241 29.16 -36.61 39.47
CA ARG A 241 29.98 -37.83 39.42
C ARG A 241 29.91 -38.56 40.76
N SER A 242 28.99 -39.50 40.86
CA SER A 242 28.72 -40.23 42.10
C SER A 242 28.34 -41.68 41.81
N GLY A 243 28.63 -42.58 42.75
CA GLY A 243 28.25 -43.98 42.66
C GLY A 243 28.02 -44.56 44.05
N PRO A 244 27.28 -45.67 44.16
CA PRO A 244 26.57 -46.42 43.10
C PRO A 244 25.23 -45.77 42.70
N TYR A 245 24.69 -46.15 41.53
CA TYR A 245 23.45 -45.62 40.96
C TYR A 245 22.54 -46.73 40.41
N SER A 246 21.23 -46.61 40.68
CA SER A 246 20.16 -47.44 40.13
C SER A 246 18.82 -46.71 40.23
N ALA A 247 18.01 -46.80 39.18
CA ALA A 247 16.64 -46.34 39.13
C ALA A 247 15.71 -47.43 38.55
N GLU A 248 14.42 -47.34 38.87
CA GLU A 248 13.39 -48.26 38.40
C GLU A 248 12.15 -47.49 37.96
N LEU A 249 11.68 -47.76 36.74
CA LEU A 249 10.36 -47.34 36.25
C LEU A 249 9.35 -48.46 36.47
N LYS A 250 8.15 -48.14 36.98
CA LYS A 250 7.07 -49.10 37.23
C LYS A 250 5.77 -48.67 36.59
N ARG A 251 5.04 -49.63 36.03
CA ARG A 251 3.68 -49.48 35.49
C ARG A 251 2.73 -50.37 36.27
N GLY A 252 1.79 -49.77 37.02
CA GLY A 252 0.87 -50.52 37.88
C GLY A 252 1.62 -51.45 38.86
N GLY A 253 2.73 -50.99 39.42
CA GLY A 253 3.58 -51.75 40.35
C GLY A 253 4.54 -52.76 39.71
N ARG A 254 4.47 -53.00 38.40
CA ARG A 254 5.41 -53.90 37.68
C ARG A 254 6.58 -53.12 37.11
N THR A 255 7.80 -53.61 37.33
CA THR A 255 9.02 -53.00 36.80
C THR A 255 9.07 -53.09 35.27
N VAL A 256 9.36 -51.96 34.65
CA VAL A 256 9.63 -51.83 33.20
C VAL A 256 11.12 -52.11 32.97
N PRO A 257 11.48 -52.99 32.02
CA PRO A 257 12.87 -53.27 31.72
C PRO A 257 13.64 -52.02 31.30
N VAL A 258 14.84 -51.85 31.84
CA VAL A 258 15.78 -50.81 31.38
C VAL A 258 16.15 -51.11 29.94
N GLN A 259 16.02 -50.12 29.06
CA GLN A 259 16.36 -50.25 27.64
C GLN A 259 17.85 -50.11 27.43
N ALA A 260 18.45 -49.05 27.99
CA ALA A 260 19.87 -48.81 27.93
C ALA A 260 20.34 -48.11 29.21
N ALA A 261 21.59 -48.38 29.58
CA ALA A 261 22.28 -47.77 30.70
C ALA A 261 23.73 -47.51 30.31
N GLY A 262 24.33 -46.46 30.87
CA GLY A 262 25.70 -46.10 30.53
C GLY A 262 26.29 -45.07 31.48
N ASP A 263 27.44 -44.54 31.08
CA ASP A 263 28.16 -43.50 31.79
C ASP A 263 28.97 -42.59 30.86
N ASN A 264 29.32 -41.42 31.38
CA ASN A 264 30.13 -40.41 30.70
C ASN A 264 31.64 -40.72 30.68
N GLY A 265 32.07 -41.92 31.08
CA GLY A 265 33.48 -42.31 31.11
C GLY A 265 34.10 -42.35 29.72
N CYS A 266 35.34 -42.79 29.61
CA CYS A 266 36.03 -42.98 28.33
C CYS A 266 37.04 -44.12 28.42
N SER A 267 37.44 -44.69 27.29
CA SER A 267 38.45 -45.75 27.26
C SER A 267 39.86 -45.24 27.61
N HIS A 268 40.19 -44.00 27.25
CA HIS A 268 41.52 -43.41 27.48
C HIS A 268 41.43 -41.94 27.93
N GLY A 269 42.08 -41.61 29.06
CA GLY A 269 42.18 -40.24 29.57
C GLY A 269 43.06 -39.34 28.70
N THR A 270 42.82 -38.04 28.73
CA THR A 270 43.78 -37.09 28.13
C THR A 270 44.98 -36.92 29.05
N ARG A 271 46.16 -36.61 28.49
CA ARG A 271 47.38 -36.38 29.30
C ARG A 271 47.20 -35.29 30.36
N LYS A 272 46.34 -34.30 30.09
CA LYS A 272 46.11 -33.15 30.97
C LYS A 272 44.94 -33.35 31.94
N ASN A 273 44.02 -34.28 31.68
CA ASN A 273 42.92 -34.61 32.57
C ASN A 273 42.72 -36.13 32.69
N PRO A 274 43.63 -36.84 33.39
CA PRO A 274 43.52 -38.30 33.58
C PRO A 274 42.32 -38.71 34.45
N ALA A 275 41.77 -37.79 35.25
CA ALA A 275 40.58 -38.04 36.07
C ALA A 275 39.30 -38.15 35.23
N LEU A 276 39.30 -37.62 34.00
CA LEU A 276 38.14 -37.58 33.11
C LEU A 276 37.51 -38.96 32.86
N CYS A 277 38.32 -40.01 32.68
CA CYS A 277 37.82 -41.35 32.38
C CYS A 277 37.68 -42.28 33.59
N ASN A 278 38.21 -41.87 34.75
CA ASN A 278 38.23 -42.70 35.95
C ASN A 278 36.97 -42.47 36.82
N PRO A 279 36.50 -43.48 37.59
CA PRO A 279 35.43 -43.28 38.56
C PRO A 279 35.77 -42.22 39.62
N PRO A 280 34.77 -41.54 40.22
CA PRO A 280 33.34 -41.70 39.98
C PRO A 280 32.89 -41.10 38.64
N ARG A 281 31.76 -41.56 38.09
CA ARG A 281 31.22 -41.16 36.78
C ARG A 281 29.78 -40.68 36.93
N MET A 282 29.27 -39.95 35.95
CA MET A 282 27.84 -39.74 35.82
C MET A 282 27.23 -40.95 35.12
N HIS A 283 26.15 -41.48 35.68
CA HIS A 283 25.47 -42.66 35.17
C HIS A 283 24.06 -42.31 34.72
N PHE A 284 23.57 -43.00 33.69
CA PHE A 284 22.20 -42.86 33.23
C PHE A 284 21.52 -44.21 32.99
N GLN A 285 20.19 -44.18 33.03
CA GLN A 285 19.29 -45.26 32.61
C GLN A 285 18.14 -44.68 31.80
N THR A 286 17.75 -45.40 30.75
CA THR A 286 16.64 -45.04 29.88
C THR A 286 15.62 -46.17 29.79
N TRP A 287 14.37 -45.79 29.56
CA TRP A 287 13.25 -46.67 29.31
C TRP A 287 12.45 -46.16 28.13
N ARG A 288 11.96 -47.09 27.32
CA ARG A 288 10.97 -46.84 26.27
C ARG A 288 9.95 -47.96 26.34
N ALA A 289 8.70 -47.61 26.61
CA ALA A 289 7.66 -48.58 26.87
C ALA A 289 6.32 -48.14 26.28
N SER A 290 5.73 -49.02 25.49
CA SER A 290 4.42 -48.80 24.87
C SER A 290 3.32 -48.65 25.92
N HIS A 291 2.36 -47.79 25.63
CA HIS A 291 1.15 -47.58 26.40
C HIS A 291 -0.09 -47.91 25.55
N ASP A 292 -1.19 -48.26 26.22
CA ASP A 292 -2.49 -48.46 25.57
C ASP A 292 -3.17 -47.08 25.46
N PRO A 293 -3.21 -46.45 24.28
CA PRO A 293 -3.73 -45.09 24.14
C PRO A 293 -5.24 -45.00 24.44
N ALA A 294 -5.96 -46.13 24.50
CA ALA A 294 -7.39 -46.13 24.82
C ALA A 294 -7.66 -46.03 26.33
N ARG A 295 -6.66 -46.28 27.20
CA ARG A 295 -6.87 -46.42 28.65
C ARG A 295 -5.83 -45.65 29.46
N PRO A 296 -6.23 -44.68 30.31
CA PRO A 296 -5.28 -44.01 31.17
C PRO A 296 -4.64 -44.99 32.17
N SER A 297 -3.41 -44.68 32.60
CA SER A 297 -2.67 -45.48 33.58
C SER A 297 -1.79 -44.60 34.48
N SER A 298 -1.26 -45.16 35.56
CA SER A 298 -0.35 -44.46 36.48
C SER A 298 1.00 -45.19 36.55
N TRP A 299 2.07 -44.41 36.49
CA TRP A 299 3.45 -44.87 36.44
C TRP A 299 4.24 -44.21 37.57
N SER A 300 5.29 -44.89 38.03
CA SER A 300 6.18 -44.36 39.07
C SER A 300 7.63 -44.57 38.71
N LEU A 301 8.45 -43.54 38.92
CA LEU A 301 9.89 -43.60 38.81
C LEU A 301 10.50 -43.54 40.21
N THR A 302 11.37 -44.49 40.52
CA THR A 302 12.02 -44.63 41.84
C THR A 302 13.54 -44.67 41.66
N VAL A 303 14.26 -44.15 42.65
CA VAL A 303 15.73 -44.21 42.70
C VAL A 303 16.14 -45.01 43.93
N PRO A 304 16.19 -46.35 43.88
CA PRO A 304 16.50 -47.16 45.07
C PRO A 304 17.86 -46.85 45.68
N ARG A 305 18.83 -46.44 44.86
CA ARG A 305 20.20 -46.17 45.30
C ARG A 305 20.88 -45.14 44.39
N ALA A 306 21.38 -44.06 44.96
CA ALA A 306 22.24 -43.10 44.29
C ALA A 306 23.28 -42.52 45.26
N GLY A 307 24.45 -42.14 44.75
CA GLY A 307 25.50 -41.44 45.52
C GLY A 307 25.25 -39.93 45.66
N GLY A 308 24.29 -39.39 44.92
CA GLY A 308 23.87 -37.99 44.91
C GLY A 308 22.47 -37.85 44.33
N ASP A 309 22.08 -36.63 43.98
CA ASP A 309 20.78 -36.36 43.35
C ASP A 309 20.73 -36.94 41.92
N VAL A 310 19.53 -37.37 41.53
CA VAL A 310 19.24 -37.96 40.22
C VAL A 310 18.22 -37.09 39.52
N ALA A 311 18.64 -36.45 38.43
CA ALA A 311 17.72 -35.77 37.53
C ALA A 311 16.96 -36.80 36.70
N TYR A 312 15.70 -36.52 36.41
CA TYR A 312 14.86 -37.35 35.57
C TYR A 312 14.12 -36.51 34.52
N GLY A 313 13.83 -37.19 33.41
CA GLY A 313 13.00 -36.70 32.34
C GLY A 313 12.04 -37.80 31.90
N VAL A 314 10.78 -37.46 31.67
CA VAL A 314 9.76 -38.35 31.13
C VAL A 314 9.08 -37.64 29.97
N ILE A 315 8.93 -38.34 28.85
CA ILE A 315 8.21 -37.89 27.66
C ILE A 315 6.99 -38.79 27.48
N LEU A 316 5.81 -38.19 27.53
CA LEU A 316 4.54 -38.83 27.21
C LEU A 316 4.26 -38.57 25.72
N ARG A 317 4.49 -39.59 24.89
CA ARG A 317 4.44 -39.47 23.43
C ARG A 317 3.01 -39.53 22.91
N TYR A 318 2.53 -38.46 22.26
CA TYR A 318 1.17 -38.40 21.71
C TYR A 318 1.09 -38.63 20.19
N ASP A 319 2.18 -38.47 19.43
CA ASP A 319 2.19 -38.58 17.95
C ASP A 319 1.09 -37.73 17.28
N LEU A 320 0.93 -36.47 17.71
CA LEU A 320 -0.02 -35.52 17.12
C LEU A 320 0.58 -34.81 15.91
N PHE A 321 -0.25 -34.57 14.90
CA PHE A 321 0.15 -33.90 13.68
C PHE A 321 -0.82 -32.80 13.31
N ALA A 322 -0.31 -31.71 12.75
CA ALA A 322 -1.13 -30.60 12.29
C ALA A 322 -1.37 -30.71 10.78
N GLU A 323 -2.62 -30.57 10.37
CA GLU A 323 -3.04 -30.61 8.96
C GLU A 323 -3.86 -29.36 8.63
N VAL A 324 -3.68 -28.87 7.40
CA VAL A 324 -4.54 -27.84 6.80
C VAL A 324 -5.54 -28.52 5.89
N ASP A 325 -6.82 -28.37 6.19
CA ASP A 325 -7.92 -28.96 5.43
C ASP A 325 -8.52 -27.92 4.47
N ALA A 326 -7.73 -27.48 3.48
CA ALA A 326 -8.15 -26.46 2.52
C ALA A 326 -8.86 -27.10 1.31
N THR A 327 -10.08 -27.63 1.52
CA THR A 327 -10.85 -28.29 0.45
C THR A 327 -11.65 -27.34 -0.43
N GLU A 328 -12.09 -26.19 0.10
CA GLU A 328 -12.92 -25.25 -0.64
C GLU A 328 -12.07 -24.11 -1.25
N PRO A 329 -12.15 -23.88 -2.58
CA PRO A 329 -11.43 -22.78 -3.20
C PRO A 329 -11.99 -21.43 -2.73
N ALA A 330 -11.10 -20.54 -2.29
CA ALA A 330 -11.44 -19.18 -1.92
C ALA A 330 -11.68 -18.30 -3.17
N LYS A 331 -12.47 -17.25 -3.03
CA LYS A 331 -12.64 -16.20 -4.05
C LYS A 331 -11.90 -14.94 -3.62
N VAL A 332 -11.32 -14.24 -4.59
CA VAL A 332 -10.64 -12.95 -4.35
C VAL A 332 -11.61 -11.97 -3.69
N ASP A 333 -11.11 -11.23 -2.69
CA ASP A 333 -11.84 -10.23 -1.91
C ASP A 333 -13.12 -10.74 -1.21
N THR A 334 -13.25 -12.06 -1.07
CA THR A 334 -14.33 -12.71 -0.32
C THR A 334 -13.76 -13.46 0.89
N PRO A 335 -14.34 -13.30 2.10
CA PRO A 335 -13.93 -14.09 3.26
C PRO A 335 -14.04 -15.59 2.97
N ALA A 336 -12.95 -16.32 3.21
CA ALA A 336 -12.85 -17.76 3.10
C ALA A 336 -12.38 -18.36 4.43
N LYS A 337 -12.80 -19.60 4.70
CA LYS A 337 -12.40 -20.31 5.91
C LYS A 337 -11.08 -21.05 5.69
N ILE A 338 -10.08 -20.75 6.51
CA ILE A 338 -8.94 -21.64 6.71
C ILE A 338 -9.36 -22.67 7.74
N ARG A 339 -9.38 -23.95 7.35
CA ARG A 339 -9.64 -25.08 8.25
C ARG A 339 -8.36 -25.79 8.59
N ALA A 340 -8.22 -26.15 9.84
CA ALA A 340 -7.07 -26.90 10.35
C ALA A 340 -7.55 -27.93 11.36
N ARG A 341 -6.77 -28.99 11.53
CA ARG A 341 -7.02 -30.00 12.56
C ARG A 341 -5.71 -30.58 13.08
N LEU A 342 -5.78 -31.12 14.30
CA LEU A 342 -4.79 -32.09 14.74
C LEU A 342 -5.25 -33.49 14.35
N THR A 343 -4.34 -34.33 13.92
CA THR A 343 -4.59 -35.74 13.63
C THR A 343 -3.75 -36.64 14.53
N TRP A 344 -4.34 -37.78 14.89
CA TRP A 344 -3.73 -38.86 15.66
C TRP A 344 -4.00 -40.17 14.93
N ASN A 345 -2.95 -40.90 14.56
CA ASN A 345 -3.06 -42.10 13.71
C ASN A 345 -3.87 -41.89 12.41
N GLY A 346 -3.79 -40.70 11.83
CA GLY A 346 -4.50 -40.34 10.60
C GLY A 346 -5.98 -39.99 10.78
N GLU A 347 -6.50 -40.08 12.01
CA GLU A 347 -7.86 -39.66 12.35
C GLU A 347 -7.84 -38.27 12.97
N THR A 348 -8.96 -37.54 12.89
CA THR A 348 -9.06 -36.22 13.51
C THR A 348 -9.03 -36.36 15.02
N PHE A 349 -8.11 -35.66 15.68
CA PHE A 349 -7.96 -35.64 17.12
C PHE A 349 -9.03 -34.73 17.73
N ASP A 350 -10.01 -35.33 18.40
CA ASP A 350 -11.14 -34.63 19.02
C ASP A 350 -11.21 -34.93 20.51
N ASP A 351 -10.44 -34.19 21.30
CA ASP A 351 -10.52 -34.23 22.76
C ASP A 351 -10.65 -32.81 23.33
N ALA A 352 -11.88 -32.46 23.74
CA ALA A 352 -12.19 -31.16 24.30
C ALA A 352 -11.48 -30.87 25.63
N GLU A 353 -11.16 -31.91 26.42
CA GLU A 353 -10.42 -31.73 27.67
C GLU A 353 -8.96 -31.37 27.39
N PHE A 354 -8.36 -31.97 26.36
CA PHE A 354 -7.03 -31.61 25.88
C PHE A 354 -6.98 -30.15 25.41
N PHE A 355 -7.93 -29.74 24.56
CA PHE A 355 -7.99 -28.36 24.05
C PHE A 355 -8.36 -27.32 25.12
N GLY A 356 -9.02 -27.72 26.21
CA GLY A 356 -9.38 -26.84 27.32
C GLY A 356 -8.28 -26.62 28.36
N LYS A 357 -7.14 -27.29 28.25
CA LYS A 357 -6.03 -27.25 29.22
C LYS A 357 -4.77 -26.64 28.61
N ASP A 358 -3.79 -26.39 29.47
CA ASP A 358 -2.40 -26.09 29.07
C ASP A 358 -2.28 -24.88 28.11
N GLY A 359 -3.22 -23.93 28.16
CA GLY A 359 -3.20 -22.73 27.34
C GLY A 359 -3.23 -22.99 25.83
N PHE A 360 -3.96 -24.02 25.38
CA PHE A 360 -4.02 -24.38 23.97
C PHE A 360 -4.52 -23.22 23.09
N THR A 361 -3.82 -22.99 21.98
CA THR A 361 -4.11 -21.96 20.97
C THR A 361 -3.89 -22.52 19.58
N ALA A 362 -4.62 -21.97 18.60
CA ALA A 362 -4.50 -22.31 17.20
C ALA A 362 -4.51 -21.03 16.35
N GLU A 363 -3.58 -20.94 15.40
CA GLU A 363 -3.52 -19.84 14.45
C GLU A 363 -3.04 -20.33 13.09
N ALA A 364 -3.34 -19.58 12.04
CA ALA A 364 -2.82 -19.76 10.71
C ALA A 364 -2.00 -18.53 10.29
N ILE A 365 -1.00 -18.76 9.44
CA ILE A 365 -0.23 -17.72 8.76
C ILE A 365 -0.51 -17.89 7.27
N ALA A 366 -1.23 -16.93 6.68
CA ALA A 366 -1.60 -16.92 5.27
C ALA A 366 -1.02 -15.67 4.60
N ASN A 367 -0.07 -15.85 3.68
CA ASN A 367 0.65 -14.74 3.04
C ASN A 367 1.28 -13.75 4.04
N GLY A 368 1.81 -14.25 5.17
CA GLY A 368 2.40 -13.44 6.24
C GLY A 368 1.40 -12.83 7.23
N GLU A 369 0.10 -12.92 6.98
CA GLU A 369 -0.96 -12.45 7.89
C GLU A 369 -1.33 -13.53 8.91
N ARG A 370 -1.42 -13.15 10.19
CA ARG A 370 -1.86 -14.05 11.27
C ARG A 370 -3.38 -14.08 11.33
N VAL A 371 -3.95 -15.27 11.24
CA VAL A 371 -5.38 -15.55 11.29
C VAL A 371 -5.65 -16.41 12.53
N PRO A 372 -6.35 -15.90 13.56
CA PRO A 372 -6.69 -16.72 14.72
C PRO A 372 -7.67 -17.83 14.30
N LEU A 373 -7.43 -19.05 14.79
CA LEU A 373 -8.32 -20.18 14.54
C LEU A 373 -9.12 -20.50 15.80
N THR A 374 -10.42 -20.78 15.63
CA THR A 374 -11.35 -21.10 16.71
C THR A 374 -11.84 -22.54 16.57
N HIS A 375 -11.93 -23.26 17.69
CA HIS A 375 -12.45 -24.63 17.70
C HIS A 375 -13.95 -24.60 17.38
N VAL A 376 -14.36 -25.31 16.33
CA VAL A 376 -15.77 -25.38 15.90
C VAL A 376 -16.43 -26.73 16.23
N GLY A 377 -15.72 -27.59 16.98
CA GLY A 377 -16.14 -28.95 17.32
C GLY A 377 -15.56 -30.01 16.38
N GLY A 378 -15.59 -31.28 16.80
CA GLY A 378 -15.09 -32.40 15.98
C GLY A 378 -13.58 -32.35 15.72
N GLY A 379 -12.79 -31.75 16.62
CA GLY A 379 -11.35 -31.53 16.42
C GLY A 379 -10.95 -30.52 15.33
N VAL A 380 -11.91 -29.78 14.76
CA VAL A 380 -11.66 -28.82 13.66
C VAL A 380 -11.55 -27.39 14.19
N PHE A 381 -10.62 -26.64 13.60
CA PHE A 381 -10.35 -25.24 13.89
C PHE A 381 -10.51 -24.39 12.64
N GLU A 382 -11.25 -23.28 12.74
CA GLU A 382 -11.54 -22.40 11.61
C GLU A 382 -11.17 -20.94 11.90
N GLY A 383 -10.68 -20.24 10.87
CA GLY A 383 -10.48 -18.79 10.88
C GLY A 383 -10.80 -18.15 9.53
N ASP A 384 -11.18 -16.88 9.55
CA ASP A 384 -11.54 -16.12 8.36
C ASP A 384 -10.33 -15.46 7.72
N TYR A 385 -10.15 -15.66 6.42
CA TYR A 385 -9.09 -15.03 5.63
C TYR A 385 -9.65 -14.54 4.29
N THR A 386 -9.27 -13.33 3.88
CA THR A 386 -9.72 -12.75 2.60
C THR A 386 -8.52 -12.63 1.65
N PRO A 387 -8.41 -13.51 0.63
CA PRO A 387 -7.29 -13.45 -0.31
C PRO A 387 -7.41 -12.22 -1.21
N ARG A 388 -6.29 -11.51 -1.40
CA ARG A 388 -6.21 -10.29 -2.20
C ARG A 388 -5.70 -10.50 -3.63
N SER A 389 -5.49 -11.74 -4.03
CA SER A 389 -5.01 -12.09 -5.36
C SER A 389 -5.46 -13.49 -5.73
N SER A 390 -5.55 -13.77 -7.03
CA SER A 390 -5.88 -15.09 -7.56
C SER A 390 -4.74 -16.12 -7.45
N ARG A 391 -3.63 -15.79 -6.78
CA ARG A 391 -2.52 -16.74 -6.59
C ARG A 391 -2.85 -17.70 -5.44
N PRO A 392 -2.48 -19.00 -5.54
CA PRO A 392 -2.56 -19.90 -4.41
C PRO A 392 -1.81 -19.33 -3.20
N VAL A 393 -2.45 -19.35 -2.04
CA VAL A 393 -1.88 -18.79 -0.81
C VAL A 393 -1.28 -19.93 0.01
N PRO A 394 0.05 -19.93 0.27
CA PRO A 394 0.62 -20.88 1.21
C PRO A 394 0.08 -20.58 2.61
N VAL A 395 -0.36 -21.62 3.30
CA VAL A 395 -0.92 -21.56 4.65
C VAL A 395 -0.07 -22.42 5.56
N VAL A 396 0.40 -21.84 6.65
CA VAL A 396 1.03 -22.56 7.76
C VAL A 396 0.12 -22.45 8.97
N VAL A 397 -0.35 -23.58 9.49
CA VAL A 397 -1.14 -23.62 10.74
C VAL A 397 -0.24 -23.99 11.89
N ARG A 398 -0.45 -23.36 13.03
CA ARG A 398 0.29 -23.56 14.26
C ARG A 398 -0.68 -23.86 15.39
N PHE A 399 -0.52 -25.03 15.99
CA PHE A 399 -1.18 -25.42 17.23
C PHE A 399 -0.16 -25.38 18.35
N THR A 400 -0.46 -24.66 19.43
CA THR A 400 0.46 -24.44 20.54
C THR A 400 -0.24 -24.65 21.88
N ASN A 401 0.44 -25.29 22.83
CA ASN A 401 0.07 -25.28 24.25
C ASN A 401 1.36 -25.08 25.10
N THR A 402 1.31 -25.25 26.42
CA THR A 402 2.49 -25.05 27.30
C THR A 402 3.69 -25.97 27.00
N TRP A 403 3.49 -27.09 26.30
CA TRP A 403 4.53 -28.10 26.06
C TRP A 403 4.66 -28.53 24.60
N MET A 404 3.74 -28.15 23.71
CA MET A 404 3.65 -28.57 22.32
C MET A 404 3.62 -27.37 21.38
N GLN A 405 4.32 -27.49 20.26
CA GLN A 405 4.08 -26.72 19.05
C GLN A 405 4.02 -27.66 17.86
N LYS A 406 2.92 -27.65 17.10
CA LYS A 406 2.78 -28.42 15.87
C LYS A 406 2.43 -27.52 14.70
N LEU A 407 3.17 -27.72 13.61
CA LEU A 407 3.04 -26.97 12.38
C LEU A 407 2.44 -27.85 11.29
N GLY A 408 1.40 -27.37 10.64
CA GLY A 408 0.81 -27.97 9.45
C GLY A 408 1.02 -27.03 8.27
N GLN A 409 1.24 -27.58 7.09
CA GLN A 409 1.38 -26.79 5.86
C GLN A 409 0.31 -27.21 4.87
N GLY A 410 -0.19 -26.23 4.13
CA GLY A 410 -1.12 -26.45 3.03
C GLY A 410 -1.17 -25.25 2.11
N THR A 411 -2.07 -25.32 1.14
CA THR A 411 -2.28 -24.25 0.18
C THR A 411 -3.76 -23.97 0.06
N LEU A 412 -4.15 -22.71 0.26
CA LEU A 412 -5.49 -22.25 -0.05
C LEU A 412 -5.55 -21.94 -1.54
N SER A 413 -6.33 -22.74 -2.28
CA SER A 413 -6.59 -22.48 -3.69
C SER A 413 -7.50 -21.27 -3.84
N VAL A 414 -7.14 -20.33 -4.72
CA VAL A 414 -7.95 -19.13 -4.99
C VAL A 414 -8.44 -19.19 -6.43
N VAL A 415 -9.76 -19.12 -6.62
CA VAL A 415 -10.39 -19.14 -7.94
C VAL A 415 -10.38 -17.73 -8.51
N LYS A 416 -9.88 -17.62 -9.74
CA LYS A 416 -9.91 -16.38 -10.51
C LYS A 416 -11.37 -15.98 -10.79
N PRO A 417 -11.78 -14.74 -10.52
CA PRO A 417 -13.09 -14.27 -10.97
C PRO A 417 -13.21 -14.33 -12.51
N PRO A 418 -14.43 -14.45 -13.06
CA PRO A 418 -14.64 -14.38 -14.51
C PRO A 418 -14.14 -13.03 -15.07
N PRO A 419 -13.76 -12.96 -16.37
CA PRO A 419 -13.24 -11.74 -16.97
C PRO A 419 -14.27 -10.60 -16.91
N LEU A 420 -13.80 -9.38 -16.65
CA LEU A 420 -14.62 -8.17 -16.60
C LEU A 420 -15.26 -7.90 -17.98
N GLU A 421 -16.59 -7.69 -18.00
CA GLU A 421 -17.34 -7.36 -19.21
C GLU A 421 -18.16 -6.07 -19.00
N LEU A 422 -18.22 -5.22 -20.04
CA LEU A 422 -19.04 -4.00 -20.06
C LEU A 422 -20.25 -4.16 -20.99
N ALA A 423 -21.44 -3.99 -20.46
CA ALA A 423 -22.72 -3.91 -21.16
C ALA A 423 -23.30 -2.48 -21.08
N GLY A 424 -24.10 -2.06 -22.07
CA GLY A 424 -24.70 -0.73 -22.04
C GLY A 424 -25.15 -0.19 -23.40
N THR A 425 -25.49 1.10 -23.41
CA THR A 425 -26.01 1.82 -24.58
C THR A 425 -25.04 1.74 -25.77
N GLU A 426 -25.50 1.31 -26.95
CA GLU A 426 -24.65 1.20 -28.16
C GLU A 426 -24.47 2.54 -28.89
N VAL A 427 -25.50 3.39 -28.84
CA VAL A 427 -25.54 4.69 -29.53
C VAL A 427 -26.08 5.77 -28.59
N LEU A 428 -25.31 6.85 -28.42
CA LEU A 428 -25.74 8.09 -27.78
C LEU A 428 -26.18 9.09 -28.85
N ASP A 429 -27.49 9.19 -29.06
CA ASP A 429 -28.09 10.13 -30.00
C ASP A 429 -28.56 11.40 -29.27
N PHE A 430 -27.87 12.52 -29.53
CA PHE A 430 -28.21 13.83 -28.98
C PHE A 430 -29.20 14.60 -29.86
N GLY A 431 -29.60 14.01 -30.99
CA GLY A 431 -30.48 14.58 -31.98
C GLY A 431 -29.87 15.77 -32.71
N SER A 432 -30.76 16.58 -33.28
CA SER A 432 -30.41 17.82 -33.97
C SER A 432 -30.80 19.05 -33.16
N TRP A 433 -29.91 20.02 -33.02
CA TRP A 433 -30.27 21.34 -32.47
C TRP A 433 -29.59 22.48 -33.24
N ARG A 434 -30.04 23.70 -32.97
CA ARG A 434 -29.49 24.89 -33.63
C ARG A 434 -28.42 25.55 -32.78
N GLY A 435 -27.26 25.83 -33.40
CA GLY A 435 -26.19 26.59 -32.78
C GLY A 435 -26.64 27.99 -32.36
N GLY A 436 -26.03 28.49 -31.29
CA GLY A 436 -26.31 29.80 -30.71
C GLY A 436 -25.11 30.73 -30.74
N ARG A 437 -25.32 32.00 -30.37
CA ARG A 437 -24.23 32.93 -30.06
C ARG A 437 -23.40 32.45 -28.87
N TRP A 438 -24.08 31.87 -27.88
CA TRP A 438 -23.48 31.23 -26.73
C TRP A 438 -23.38 29.73 -26.95
N ALA A 439 -22.58 29.05 -26.14
CA ALA A 439 -22.49 27.61 -26.22
C ALA A 439 -23.87 26.98 -25.97
N THR A 440 -24.21 25.99 -26.79
CA THR A 440 -25.47 25.24 -26.68
C THR A 440 -25.15 23.81 -26.32
N THR A 441 -25.95 23.20 -25.47
CA THR A 441 -25.69 21.87 -24.91
C THR A 441 -26.93 21.00 -25.05
N SER A 442 -26.73 19.75 -25.48
CA SER A 442 -27.73 18.67 -25.44
C SER A 442 -27.15 17.54 -24.61
N CYS A 443 -27.94 16.95 -23.71
CA CYS A 443 -27.46 15.93 -22.78
C CYS A 443 -28.26 14.63 -22.87
N GLN A 444 -27.55 13.51 -22.73
CA GLN A 444 -28.11 12.16 -22.72
C GLN A 444 -27.58 11.38 -21.52
N ALA A 445 -28.39 10.44 -21.03
CA ALA A 445 -27.96 9.51 -20.00
C ALA A 445 -27.15 8.37 -20.63
N LEU A 446 -26.03 8.02 -20.00
CA LEU A 446 -25.19 6.88 -20.32
C LEU A 446 -25.24 5.90 -19.15
N THR A 447 -25.74 4.71 -19.43
CA THR A 447 -25.66 3.58 -18.51
C THR A 447 -24.61 2.59 -19.02
N VAL A 448 -23.58 2.38 -18.21
CA VAL A 448 -22.62 1.29 -18.38
C VAL A 448 -22.82 0.36 -17.19
N VAL A 449 -23.16 -0.89 -17.47
CA VAL A 449 -23.38 -1.95 -16.47
C VAL A 449 -22.33 -3.01 -16.72
N GLY A 450 -21.66 -3.48 -15.69
CA GLY A 450 -20.72 -4.60 -15.82
C GLY A 450 -21.19 -5.85 -15.09
N ASN A 451 -20.42 -6.93 -15.26
CA ASN A 451 -20.59 -8.17 -14.52
C ASN A 451 -19.93 -8.10 -13.13
N HIS A 452 -19.76 -9.26 -12.47
CA HIS A 452 -19.11 -9.35 -11.15
C HIS A 452 -17.76 -8.60 -11.13
N GLY A 453 -17.59 -7.70 -10.16
CA GLY A 453 -16.37 -6.89 -10.01
C GLY A 453 -16.46 -5.48 -10.59
N PHE A 454 -17.49 -5.16 -11.37
CA PHE A 454 -17.70 -3.82 -11.91
C PHE A 454 -17.84 -2.74 -10.84
N ASP A 455 -18.45 -3.06 -9.69
CA ASP A 455 -18.62 -2.14 -8.56
C ASP A 455 -17.28 -1.69 -7.93
N HIS A 456 -16.20 -2.42 -8.21
CA HIS A 456 -14.84 -2.13 -7.73
C HIS A 456 -13.88 -1.73 -8.86
N ALA A 457 -14.36 -1.63 -10.11
CA ALA A 457 -13.56 -1.25 -11.26
C ALA A 457 -13.48 0.27 -11.41
N THR A 458 -12.30 0.79 -11.77
CA THR A 458 -12.15 2.20 -12.13
C THR A 458 -12.52 2.37 -13.60
N VAL A 459 -13.54 3.19 -13.89
CA VAL A 459 -13.99 3.47 -15.26
C VAL A 459 -13.41 4.80 -15.74
N GLN A 460 -12.67 4.75 -16.85
CA GLN A 460 -12.15 5.91 -17.57
C GLN A 460 -12.89 6.09 -18.90
N PHE A 461 -13.14 7.34 -19.28
CA PHE A 461 -13.82 7.68 -20.52
C PHE A 461 -12.87 8.47 -21.43
N ASP A 462 -12.78 8.05 -22.69
CA ASP A 462 -12.00 8.72 -23.73
C ASP A 462 -12.87 9.03 -24.94
N PHE A 463 -12.62 10.16 -25.61
CA PHE A 463 -13.42 10.62 -26.74
C PHE A 463 -12.60 10.57 -28.03
N ARG A 464 -13.14 9.96 -29.08
CA ARG A 464 -12.49 9.88 -30.39
C ARG A 464 -13.35 10.53 -31.46
N GLY A 465 -12.71 11.21 -32.41
CA GLY A 465 -13.36 11.69 -33.64
C GLY A 465 -14.37 12.83 -33.46
N LEU A 466 -14.20 13.72 -32.49
CA LEU A 466 -15.12 14.86 -32.30
C LEU A 466 -14.91 15.96 -33.36
N PRO A 467 -15.98 16.49 -33.96
CA PRO A 467 -15.88 17.57 -34.94
C PRO A 467 -15.39 18.87 -34.29
N ALA A 468 -14.55 19.61 -35.00
CA ALA A 468 -13.96 20.87 -34.52
C ALA A 468 -15.06 21.89 -34.16
N GLY A 469 -15.00 22.42 -32.93
CA GLY A 469 -16.03 23.34 -32.43
C GLY A 469 -17.10 22.69 -31.56
N SER A 470 -17.00 21.37 -31.34
CA SER A 470 -17.76 20.64 -30.31
C SER A 470 -16.87 20.20 -29.14
N SER A 471 -17.49 19.89 -28.01
CA SER A 471 -16.88 19.18 -26.88
C SER A 471 -17.93 18.30 -26.22
N LEU A 472 -17.51 17.18 -25.64
CA LEU A 472 -18.35 16.37 -24.76
C LEU A 472 -17.91 16.59 -23.32
N GLU A 473 -18.88 16.85 -22.45
CA GLU A 473 -18.69 16.94 -21.00
C GLU A 473 -19.39 15.76 -20.35
N LEU A 474 -18.77 15.15 -19.33
CA LEU A 474 -19.29 13.97 -18.65
C LEU A 474 -19.40 14.28 -17.16
N ALA A 475 -20.58 14.07 -16.59
CA ALA A 475 -20.86 14.30 -15.17
C ALA A 475 -21.54 13.07 -14.55
N PRO A 476 -21.22 12.69 -13.30
CA PRO A 476 -21.94 11.63 -12.60
C PRO A 476 -23.41 12.03 -12.37
N SER A 477 -24.33 11.09 -12.54
CA SER A 477 -25.78 11.24 -12.30
C SER A 477 -26.29 10.00 -11.56
N GLY A 478 -27.29 10.10 -10.69
CA GLY A 478 -27.57 9.13 -9.62
C GLY A 478 -27.60 7.61 -9.96
N GLN A 479 -27.82 7.21 -11.21
CA GLN A 479 -27.76 5.80 -11.68
C GLN A 479 -26.79 5.57 -12.87
N GLY A 480 -25.84 6.48 -13.12
CA GLY A 480 -24.88 6.36 -14.23
C GLY A 480 -24.13 7.66 -14.52
N TRP A 481 -23.95 7.99 -15.79
CA TRP A 481 -23.30 9.23 -16.23
C TRP A 481 -24.24 10.04 -17.11
N GLN A 482 -24.17 11.36 -17.02
CA GLN A 482 -24.78 12.27 -17.96
C GLN A 482 -23.70 12.78 -18.91
N VAL A 483 -23.88 12.53 -20.19
CA VAL A 483 -23.01 13.02 -21.25
C VAL A 483 -23.68 14.22 -21.88
N CYS A 484 -22.95 15.31 -22.09
CA CYS A 484 -23.46 16.54 -22.65
C CYS A 484 -22.63 16.96 -23.86
N ALA A 485 -23.23 16.91 -25.05
CA ALA A 485 -22.66 17.44 -26.27
C ALA A 485 -22.82 18.96 -26.31
N ARG A 486 -21.70 19.67 -26.36
CA ARG A 486 -21.63 21.12 -26.34
C ARG A 486 -21.09 21.64 -27.65
N ALA A 487 -21.85 22.50 -28.32
CA ALA A 487 -21.39 23.25 -29.48
C ALA A 487 -20.93 24.65 -29.06
N LYS A 488 -19.74 25.06 -29.49
CA LYS A 488 -19.20 26.40 -29.22
C LYS A 488 -20.05 27.50 -29.89
N GLY A 489 -20.04 28.68 -29.29
CA GLY A 489 -20.80 29.84 -29.81
C GLY A 489 -20.37 30.22 -31.22
N CYS A 490 -21.35 30.51 -32.08
CA CYS A 490 -21.17 30.84 -33.49
C CYS A 490 -20.41 29.77 -34.30
N CYS A 491 -20.73 28.50 -34.09
CA CYS A 491 -20.22 27.40 -34.90
C CYS A 491 -20.87 27.33 -36.30
N GLY A 492 -20.14 26.73 -37.24
CA GLY A 492 -20.68 26.25 -38.52
C GLY A 492 -21.55 25.01 -38.32
N THR A 493 -21.99 24.38 -39.40
CA THR A 493 -22.68 23.08 -39.30
C THR A 493 -21.72 22.06 -38.71
N LEU A 494 -22.13 21.36 -37.64
CA LEU A 494 -21.38 20.29 -37.02
C LEU A 494 -22.12 18.98 -37.22
N ASP A 495 -21.42 17.97 -37.71
CA ASP A 495 -21.97 16.63 -37.88
C ASP A 495 -20.95 15.60 -37.39
N THR A 496 -21.44 14.52 -36.80
CA THR A 496 -20.64 13.39 -36.33
C THR A 496 -20.40 12.39 -37.43
N ASP A 497 -19.19 11.83 -37.51
CA ASP A 497 -18.86 10.81 -38.50
C ASP A 497 -18.98 9.39 -37.91
N ALA A 498 -18.64 8.37 -38.72
CA ALA A 498 -18.66 6.98 -38.26
C ALA A 498 -17.60 6.64 -37.19
N THR A 499 -16.63 7.53 -36.98
CA THR A 499 -15.52 7.37 -36.03
C THR A 499 -15.76 8.11 -34.71
N THR A 500 -16.79 8.96 -34.63
CA THR A 500 -17.15 9.66 -33.41
C THR A 500 -17.68 8.68 -32.35
N ALA A 501 -16.90 8.43 -31.31
CA ALA A 501 -17.24 7.48 -30.26
C ALA A 501 -16.75 7.91 -28.87
N LEU A 502 -17.51 7.51 -27.86
CA LEU A 502 -17.15 7.53 -26.45
C LEU A 502 -16.65 6.14 -26.06
N VAL A 503 -15.39 6.03 -25.65
CA VAL A 503 -14.77 4.78 -25.25
C VAL A 503 -14.75 4.70 -23.73
N ALA A 504 -15.48 3.75 -23.15
CA ALA A 504 -15.42 3.40 -21.74
C ALA A 504 -14.39 2.29 -21.53
N ARG A 505 -13.42 2.52 -20.66
CA ARG A 505 -12.43 1.54 -20.22
C ARG A 505 -12.59 1.28 -18.73
N ALA A 506 -12.82 0.04 -18.35
CA ALA A 506 -12.84 -0.37 -16.96
C ALA A 506 -11.60 -1.21 -16.65
N THR A 507 -10.96 -0.91 -15.53
CA THR A 507 -9.81 -1.67 -15.01
C THR A 507 -10.15 -2.14 -13.61
N ASP A 508 -10.05 -3.46 -13.37
CA ASP A 508 -10.21 -4.04 -12.03
C ASP A 508 -8.90 -3.96 -11.21
N ALA A 509 -8.97 -4.37 -9.94
CA ALA A 509 -7.81 -4.38 -9.04
C ALA A 509 -6.70 -5.37 -9.48
N GLU A 510 -7.04 -6.37 -10.28
CA GLU A 510 -6.11 -7.38 -10.82
C GLU A 510 -5.43 -6.93 -12.13
N GLY A 511 -5.84 -5.76 -12.67
CA GLY A 511 -5.32 -5.20 -13.91
C GLY A 511 -5.99 -5.77 -15.18
N SER A 512 -7.07 -6.53 -15.06
CA SER A 512 -7.88 -6.91 -16.22
C SER A 512 -8.60 -5.66 -16.75
N THR A 513 -8.59 -5.51 -18.07
CA THR A 513 -9.21 -4.36 -18.74
C THR A 513 -10.36 -4.80 -19.63
N ALA A 514 -11.44 -4.04 -19.60
CA ALA A 514 -12.57 -4.15 -20.51
C ALA A 514 -12.77 -2.80 -21.23
N GLU A 515 -12.88 -2.82 -22.55
CA GLU A 515 -13.11 -1.63 -23.37
C GLU A 515 -14.43 -1.76 -24.14
N ARG A 516 -15.26 -0.70 -24.12
CA ARG A 516 -16.48 -0.61 -24.92
C ARG A 516 -16.58 0.76 -25.58
N ALA A 517 -16.72 0.79 -26.89
CA ALA A 517 -16.98 1.99 -27.66
C ALA A 517 -18.50 2.20 -27.85
N VAL A 518 -18.97 3.39 -27.52
CA VAL A 518 -20.36 3.84 -27.70
C VAL A 518 -20.36 4.90 -28.79
N ARG A 519 -21.14 4.68 -29.86
CA ARG A 519 -21.19 5.63 -30.98
C ARG A 519 -21.91 6.90 -30.56
N VAL A 520 -21.37 8.07 -30.90
CA VAL A 520 -22.00 9.36 -30.58
C VAL A 520 -22.53 9.98 -31.85
N VAL A 521 -23.81 10.36 -31.86
CA VAL A 521 -24.49 10.95 -33.01
C VAL A 521 -25.11 12.29 -32.61
N PHE A 522 -24.78 13.34 -33.35
CA PHE A 522 -25.44 14.64 -33.22
C PHE A 522 -25.30 15.50 -34.46
N HIS A 523 -26.27 16.39 -34.66
CA HIS A 523 -26.26 17.38 -35.74
C HIS A 523 -26.51 18.79 -35.20
N VAL A 524 -25.64 19.75 -35.54
CA VAL A 524 -25.82 21.16 -35.13
C VAL A 524 -25.97 22.05 -36.34
N ASP A 525 -27.13 22.68 -36.48
CA ASP A 525 -27.39 23.64 -37.54
C ASP A 525 -26.51 24.88 -37.39
N ARG A 526 -26.05 25.41 -38.53
CA ARG A 526 -25.27 26.65 -38.60
C ARG A 526 -25.96 27.83 -37.91
N THR A 527 -25.19 28.56 -37.10
CA THR A 527 -25.67 29.83 -36.52
C THR A 527 -25.70 30.92 -37.60
N GLY A 528 -26.83 31.61 -37.78
CA GLY A 528 -26.96 32.68 -38.78
C GLY A 528 -26.01 33.86 -38.51
N PHE A 529 -25.31 34.32 -39.55
CA PHE A 529 -24.28 35.37 -39.47
C PHE A 529 -24.77 36.62 -38.72
N LEU A 530 -25.95 37.12 -39.06
CA LEU A 530 -26.55 38.28 -38.40
C LEU A 530 -26.73 38.07 -36.89
N LYS A 531 -27.17 36.90 -36.42
CA LYS A 531 -27.37 36.65 -34.98
C LYS A 531 -26.05 36.60 -34.20
N CYS A 532 -24.97 36.15 -34.83
CA CYS A 532 -23.65 36.13 -34.20
C CYS A 532 -23.07 37.54 -34.03
N TRP A 533 -23.20 38.38 -35.06
CA TRP A 533 -22.53 39.69 -35.13
C TRP A 533 -23.44 40.88 -34.79
N TRP A 534 -24.74 40.68 -34.59
CA TRP A 534 -25.71 41.74 -34.27
C TRP A 534 -25.25 42.71 -33.16
N PRO A 535 -24.73 42.25 -32.00
CA PRO A 535 -24.30 43.15 -30.93
C PRO A 535 -23.16 44.07 -31.36
N TRP A 536 -22.23 43.56 -32.16
CA TRP A 536 -21.10 44.33 -32.70
C TRP A 536 -21.57 45.34 -33.74
N ILE A 537 -22.50 44.96 -34.61
CA ILE A 537 -23.14 45.86 -35.58
C ILE A 537 -23.90 46.97 -34.83
N CYS A 538 -24.66 46.64 -33.78
CA CYS A 538 -25.36 47.61 -32.93
C CYS A 538 -24.41 48.55 -32.19
N ALA A 539 -23.29 48.04 -31.66
CA ALA A 539 -22.29 48.86 -30.99
C ALA A 539 -21.66 49.88 -31.94
N LEU A 540 -21.30 49.45 -33.15
CA LEU A 540 -20.74 50.32 -34.19
C LEU A 540 -21.74 51.41 -34.62
N LEU A 541 -23.01 51.05 -34.83
CA LEU A 541 -24.07 52.01 -35.18
C LEU A 541 -24.31 53.02 -34.06
N THR A 542 -24.36 52.57 -32.80
CA THR A 542 -24.51 53.45 -31.64
C THR A 542 -23.35 54.44 -31.55
N LEU A 543 -22.12 53.99 -31.76
CA LEU A 543 -20.93 54.85 -31.72
C LEU A 543 -20.96 55.93 -32.81
N LEU A 544 -21.38 55.58 -34.03
CA LEU A 544 -21.58 56.53 -35.13
C LEU A 544 -22.65 57.58 -34.81
N VAL A 545 -23.77 57.16 -34.19
CA VAL A 545 -24.85 58.08 -33.77
C VAL A 545 -24.36 59.04 -32.69
N VAL A 546 -23.66 58.54 -31.67
CA VAL A 546 -23.09 59.37 -30.59
C VAL A 546 -22.10 60.40 -31.15
N PHE A 547 -21.22 59.98 -32.07
CA PHE A 547 -20.30 60.88 -32.74
C PHE A 547 -21.03 61.98 -33.54
N TRP A 548 -22.11 61.63 -34.23
CA TRP A 548 -22.94 62.58 -34.97
C TRP A 548 -23.58 63.64 -34.05
N PHE A 549 -24.09 63.23 -32.88
CA PHE A 549 -24.65 64.15 -31.88
C PHE A 549 -23.58 65.07 -31.27
N LEU A 550 -22.42 64.53 -30.91
CA LEU A 550 -21.28 65.31 -30.38
C LEU A 550 -20.81 66.36 -31.38
N TYR A 551 -20.67 65.98 -32.65
CA TYR A 551 -20.26 66.88 -33.72
C TYR A 551 -21.26 68.03 -33.92
N GLY A 552 -22.57 67.73 -33.87
CA GLY A 552 -23.62 68.74 -33.99
C GLY A 552 -23.72 69.72 -32.82
N TRP A 553 -23.14 69.38 -31.66
CA TRP A 553 -23.15 70.20 -30.44
C TRP A 553 -21.94 71.13 -30.31
N ILE A 554 -20.76 70.69 -30.77
CA ILE A 554 -19.50 71.42 -30.57
C ILE A 554 -19.30 72.52 -31.62
N ARG A 555 -19.78 72.32 -32.85
CA ARG A 555 -19.46 73.20 -33.98
C ARG A 555 -20.28 74.50 -34.15
N PRO A 556 -21.54 74.64 -33.69
CA PRO A 556 -22.31 75.83 -34.00
C PRO A 556 -21.94 77.02 -33.11
N HIS A 557 -21.77 78.19 -33.73
CA HIS A 557 -21.31 79.42 -33.10
C HIS A 557 -22.48 80.35 -32.71
N ASP A 558 -22.33 81.03 -31.57
CA ASP A 558 -23.22 82.09 -31.07
C ASP A 558 -22.65 83.46 -31.46
N PHE A 559 -23.51 84.49 -31.54
CA PHE A 559 -23.02 85.88 -31.50
C PHE A 559 -22.40 86.18 -30.14
N ASP A 560 -21.45 87.11 -30.11
CA ASP A 560 -20.93 87.67 -28.88
C ASP A 560 -22.08 88.20 -28.01
N GLU A 561 -21.99 87.98 -26.69
CA GLU A 561 -23.04 88.32 -25.72
C GLU A 561 -23.28 89.83 -25.66
N GLU A 562 -22.26 90.63 -25.99
CA GLU A 562 -22.31 92.09 -25.97
C GLU A 562 -22.70 92.72 -27.32
N LEU A 563 -22.75 91.93 -28.40
CA LEU A 563 -22.98 92.47 -29.74
C LEU A 563 -24.44 92.94 -29.89
N THR A 564 -24.60 94.25 -29.97
CA THR A 564 -25.91 94.91 -30.06
C THR A 564 -26.07 95.64 -31.39
N VAL A 565 -27.32 95.85 -31.80
CA VAL A 565 -27.66 96.69 -32.95
C VAL A 565 -28.68 97.74 -32.56
N ARG A 566 -28.45 98.96 -33.02
CA ARG A 566 -29.37 100.08 -32.92
C ARG A 566 -29.97 100.35 -34.30
N ILE A 567 -31.30 100.50 -34.35
CA ILE A 567 -32.05 100.68 -35.60
C ILE A 567 -32.90 101.95 -35.48
N ALA A 568 -32.86 102.82 -36.48
CA ALA A 568 -33.68 104.04 -36.52
C ALA A 568 -34.00 104.49 -37.96
N GLY A 569 -35.09 105.24 -38.14
CA GLY A 569 -35.48 105.83 -39.43
C GLY A 569 -34.70 107.10 -39.83
N SER A 570 -33.75 107.54 -39.00
CA SER A 570 -32.84 108.63 -39.34
C SER A 570 -31.53 108.53 -38.54
N GLU A 571 -30.44 109.02 -39.11
CA GLU A 571 -29.11 108.99 -38.47
C GLU A 571 -29.09 109.71 -37.10
N ARG A 572 -29.83 110.82 -36.97
CA ARG A 572 -29.92 111.57 -35.70
C ARG A 572 -30.63 110.81 -34.59
N GLN A 573 -31.57 109.93 -34.93
CA GLN A 573 -32.33 109.13 -33.96
C GLN A 573 -31.56 107.90 -33.47
N LEU A 574 -30.50 107.51 -34.17
CA LEU A 574 -29.75 106.28 -33.92
C LEU A 574 -28.95 106.28 -32.61
N SER A 575 -28.57 107.47 -32.12
CA SER A 575 -27.96 107.63 -30.79
C SER A 575 -28.97 107.46 -29.64
N ARG A 576 -30.27 107.62 -29.93
CA ARG A 576 -31.38 107.56 -28.95
C ARG A 576 -32.19 106.25 -29.03
N SER A 577 -32.03 105.45 -30.08
CA SER A 577 -32.71 104.15 -30.23
C SER A 577 -32.16 103.10 -29.27
N ALA A 578 -33.02 102.18 -28.85
CA ALA A 578 -32.64 101.05 -27.99
C ALA A 578 -31.58 100.18 -28.67
N ALA A 579 -30.61 99.72 -27.88
CA ALA A 579 -29.64 98.71 -28.31
C ALA A 579 -30.28 97.33 -28.16
N LEU A 580 -30.44 96.62 -29.28
CA LEU A 580 -31.04 95.29 -29.32
C LEU A 580 -29.92 94.25 -29.40
N VAL A 581 -29.86 93.34 -28.43
CA VAL A 581 -28.85 92.27 -28.40
C VAL A 581 -29.14 91.30 -29.54
N LEU A 582 -28.15 91.05 -30.42
CA LEU A 582 -28.34 90.16 -31.57
C LEU A 582 -28.73 88.75 -31.13
N ARG A 583 -28.17 88.28 -30.02
CA ARG A 583 -28.45 86.96 -29.45
C ARG A 583 -29.91 86.75 -29.03
N GLU A 584 -30.61 87.82 -28.68
CA GLU A 584 -32.01 87.77 -28.24
C GLU A 584 -33.00 87.86 -29.40
N GLN A 585 -32.52 88.19 -30.59
CA GLN A 585 -33.37 88.26 -31.79
C GLN A 585 -33.72 86.86 -32.31
N PRO A 586 -34.78 86.73 -33.12
CA PRO A 586 -35.12 85.46 -33.75
C PRO A 586 -33.92 84.83 -34.47
N ARG A 587 -33.53 83.63 -34.03
CA ARG A 587 -32.32 82.87 -34.47
C ARG A 587 -30.96 83.48 -34.10
N GLY A 588 -30.94 84.44 -33.18
CA GLY A 588 -29.73 85.00 -32.57
C GLY A 588 -28.92 84.02 -31.71
N ARG A 589 -29.49 82.85 -31.37
CA ARG A 589 -28.77 81.75 -30.71
C ARG A 589 -28.47 80.62 -31.67
N ARG A 590 -27.37 79.91 -31.41
CA ARG A 590 -26.94 78.70 -32.09
C ARG A 590 -28.05 77.65 -32.03
N GLY A 591 -28.30 77.03 -33.17
CA GLY A 591 -29.13 75.83 -33.25
C GLY A 591 -28.27 74.57 -33.17
N PHE A 592 -28.92 73.42 -33.00
CA PHE A 592 -28.25 72.15 -33.29
C PHE A 592 -27.77 72.20 -34.76
N TYR A 593 -26.48 71.93 -34.99
CA TYR A 593 -25.80 71.95 -36.30
C TYR A 593 -25.86 73.25 -37.14
N ARG A 594 -26.29 74.39 -36.57
CA ARG A 594 -26.41 75.67 -37.32
C ARG A 594 -25.93 76.85 -36.48
N ASN A 595 -25.12 77.71 -37.09
CA ASN A 595 -24.69 78.97 -36.48
C ASN A 595 -25.88 79.89 -36.18
N ALA A 596 -25.70 80.76 -35.19
CA ALA A 596 -26.60 81.86 -34.93
C ALA A 596 -26.66 82.79 -36.15
N ARG A 597 -27.86 83.24 -36.50
CA ARG A 597 -28.07 84.19 -37.59
C ARG A 597 -29.18 85.16 -37.27
N VAL A 598 -28.96 86.42 -37.60
CA VAL A 598 -29.97 87.47 -37.44
C VAL A 598 -30.26 88.06 -38.80
N SER A 599 -31.53 88.03 -39.20
CA SER A 599 -31.97 88.48 -40.51
C SER A 599 -32.83 89.73 -40.40
N LEU A 600 -32.57 90.73 -41.23
CA LEU A 600 -33.21 92.05 -41.21
C LEU A 600 -33.93 92.32 -42.53
N THR A 601 -35.15 92.83 -42.47
CA THR A 601 -35.94 93.21 -43.65
C THR A 601 -35.62 94.63 -44.13
N HIS A 602 -36.19 95.03 -45.28
CA HIS A 602 -36.09 96.42 -45.76
C HIS A 602 -36.70 97.45 -44.81
N ALA A 603 -37.61 97.04 -43.92
CA ALA A 603 -38.24 97.90 -42.92
C ALA A 603 -37.46 97.97 -41.59
N GLY A 604 -36.39 97.19 -41.42
CA GLY A 604 -35.63 97.11 -40.17
C GLY A 604 -36.14 96.08 -39.17
N ASP A 605 -37.18 95.30 -39.51
CA ASP A 605 -37.70 94.25 -38.64
C ASP A 605 -36.84 92.98 -38.68
N PHE A 606 -36.70 92.34 -37.52
CA PHE A 606 -36.06 91.01 -37.42
C PHE A 606 -37.00 89.90 -37.87
N VAL A 607 -36.50 89.05 -38.76
CA VAL A 607 -37.25 87.88 -39.26
C VAL A 607 -36.48 86.59 -39.02
N ALA A 608 -37.21 85.52 -38.69
CA ALA A 608 -36.57 84.22 -38.48
C ALA A 608 -36.03 83.61 -39.79
N LYS A 609 -36.65 83.87 -40.96
CA LYS A 609 -36.30 83.22 -42.23
C LYS A 609 -35.50 84.18 -43.12
N THR A 610 -34.40 83.69 -43.72
CA THR A 610 -33.52 84.48 -44.61
C THR A 610 -34.17 84.84 -45.94
N ARG A 611 -35.19 84.08 -46.41
CA ARG A 611 -35.83 84.26 -47.72
C ARG A 611 -36.57 85.60 -47.92
N GLY A 612 -36.85 86.33 -46.84
CA GLY A 612 -37.49 87.66 -46.90
C GLY A 612 -36.64 88.76 -46.25
N ALA A 613 -35.37 88.48 -46.01
CA ALA A 613 -34.44 89.42 -45.40
C ALA A 613 -33.74 90.23 -46.50
N ALA A 614 -33.54 91.52 -46.28
CA ALA A 614 -32.70 92.33 -47.14
C ALA A 614 -31.21 91.98 -46.93
N PHE A 615 -30.83 91.65 -45.71
CA PHE A 615 -29.54 91.02 -45.41
C PHE A 615 -29.65 90.20 -44.13
N TRP A 616 -28.70 89.29 -43.90
CA TRP A 616 -28.55 88.63 -42.61
C TRP A 616 -27.09 88.58 -42.21
N ILE A 617 -26.89 88.51 -40.90
CA ILE A 617 -25.60 88.34 -40.26
C ILE A 617 -25.55 86.91 -39.74
N GLU A 618 -24.46 86.21 -39.97
CA GLU A 618 -24.19 84.88 -39.44
C GLU A 618 -22.97 84.92 -38.52
N ALA A 619 -23.08 84.30 -37.34
CA ALA A 619 -21.96 84.14 -36.43
C ALA A 619 -20.97 83.12 -36.99
N THR A 620 -19.71 83.51 -37.10
CA THR A 620 -18.60 82.60 -37.45
C THR A 620 -17.74 82.35 -36.22
N GLY A 621 -16.77 81.44 -36.31
CA GLY A 621 -15.91 81.11 -35.17
C GLY A 621 -15.23 82.33 -34.57
N SER A 622 -14.86 82.26 -33.28
CA SER A 622 -14.04 83.30 -32.60
C SER A 622 -14.60 84.73 -32.57
N GLY A 623 -15.93 84.90 -32.53
CA GLY A 623 -16.57 86.22 -32.41
C GLY A 623 -16.62 87.01 -33.73
N GLU A 624 -16.16 86.40 -34.82
CA GLU A 624 -16.31 86.94 -36.16
C GLU A 624 -17.77 86.78 -36.63
N THR A 625 -18.14 87.58 -37.61
CA THR A 625 -19.46 87.50 -38.24
C THR A 625 -19.30 87.65 -39.73
N THR A 626 -20.26 87.16 -40.51
CA THR A 626 -20.31 87.36 -41.96
C THR A 626 -21.65 87.99 -42.31
N ILE A 627 -21.62 88.97 -43.22
CA ILE A 627 -22.84 89.62 -43.72
C ILE A 627 -23.17 89.01 -45.08
N HIS A 628 -24.40 88.53 -45.24
CA HIS A 628 -24.92 88.06 -46.50
C HIS A 628 -25.97 89.03 -47.03
N LEU A 629 -25.74 89.53 -48.24
CA LEU A 629 -26.56 90.56 -48.87
C LEU A 629 -27.62 89.95 -49.80
N GLN A 630 -28.87 90.42 -49.70
CA GLN A 630 -29.95 90.21 -50.68
C GLN A 630 -30.49 91.52 -51.26
N GLY A 631 -30.22 92.66 -50.61
CA GLY A 631 -30.55 94.01 -51.06
C GLY A 631 -29.36 94.98 -50.94
N PRO A 632 -29.50 96.23 -51.43
CA PRO A 632 -28.42 97.22 -51.48
C PRO A 632 -28.15 97.81 -50.09
N LEU A 633 -27.21 97.22 -49.34
CA LEU A 633 -26.73 97.77 -48.08
C LEU A 633 -25.61 98.78 -48.35
N GLU A 634 -25.75 99.98 -47.80
CA GLU A 634 -24.72 101.02 -47.88
C GLU A 634 -24.00 101.16 -46.53
N VAL A 635 -22.73 101.51 -46.57
CA VAL A 635 -21.89 101.76 -45.39
C VAL A 635 -21.37 103.19 -45.41
N MET A 636 -21.38 103.86 -44.27
CA MET A 636 -20.86 105.22 -44.15
C MET A 636 -19.34 105.19 -44.00
N ASP A 637 -18.62 105.80 -44.93
CA ASP A 637 -17.17 105.99 -44.84
C ASP A 637 -16.86 107.06 -43.77
N ARG A 638 -16.16 106.65 -42.70
CA ARG A 638 -15.84 107.53 -41.56
C ARG A 638 -15.01 108.75 -41.94
N ARG A 639 -14.17 108.67 -42.99
CA ARG A 639 -13.27 109.75 -43.38
C ARG A 639 -13.96 110.77 -44.29
N THR A 640 -14.79 110.29 -45.20
CA THR A 640 -15.44 111.15 -46.22
C THR A 640 -16.88 111.54 -45.85
N LYS A 641 -17.49 110.86 -44.87
CA LYS A 641 -18.92 110.95 -44.50
C LYS A 641 -19.87 110.72 -45.68
N GLN A 642 -19.41 110.02 -46.71
CA GLN A 642 -20.21 109.63 -47.87
C GLN A 642 -20.68 108.19 -47.74
N TRP A 643 -21.85 107.91 -48.29
CA TRP A 643 -22.41 106.57 -48.38
C TRP A 643 -21.81 105.84 -49.58
N LYS A 644 -21.34 104.61 -49.34
CA LYS A 644 -20.84 103.71 -50.39
C LYS A 644 -21.61 102.40 -50.33
N PRO A 645 -21.97 101.79 -51.48
CA PRO A 645 -22.55 100.45 -51.47
C PRO A 645 -21.54 99.45 -50.91
N LEU A 646 -21.96 98.60 -49.98
CA LEU A 646 -21.13 97.54 -49.42
C LEU A 646 -21.00 96.42 -50.46
N THR A 647 -19.77 96.08 -50.87
CA THR A 647 -19.56 95.00 -51.84
C THR A 647 -19.73 93.62 -51.16
N PRO A 648 -20.05 92.55 -51.92
CA PRO A 648 -20.10 91.19 -51.36
C PRO A 648 -18.77 90.74 -50.73
N GLU A 649 -17.64 91.22 -51.25
CA GLU A 649 -16.31 90.95 -50.69
C GLU A 649 -16.14 91.63 -49.33
N GLU A 650 -16.51 92.91 -49.20
CA GLU A 650 -16.47 93.63 -47.92
C GLU A 650 -17.50 93.10 -46.90
N ALA A 651 -18.60 92.50 -47.38
CA ALA A 651 -19.59 91.86 -46.54
C ALA A 651 -19.09 90.52 -45.96
N ALA A 652 -18.21 89.82 -46.68
CA ALA A 652 -17.55 88.59 -46.23
C ALA A 652 -16.47 88.86 -45.17
N ASP A 653 -15.83 90.05 -45.18
CA ASP A 653 -14.91 90.49 -44.12
C ASP A 653 -15.59 90.67 -42.75
N GLY A 654 -16.93 90.70 -42.74
CA GLY A 654 -17.73 90.69 -41.54
C GLY A 654 -18.23 92.04 -41.04
N LEU A 655 -18.96 91.98 -39.95
CA LEU A 655 -19.60 93.15 -39.33
C LEU A 655 -18.56 94.08 -38.70
N ARG A 656 -18.53 95.33 -39.14
CA ARG A 656 -17.66 96.35 -38.57
C ARG A 656 -18.42 97.13 -37.50
N THR A 657 -18.00 97.00 -36.24
CA THR A 657 -18.66 97.67 -35.11
C THR A 657 -18.44 99.18 -35.15
N ASN A 658 -19.37 99.91 -34.55
CA ASN A 658 -19.41 101.38 -34.50
C ASN A 658 -19.42 102.08 -35.87
N ILE A 659 -19.76 101.39 -36.94
CA ILE A 659 -20.02 101.96 -38.27
C ILE A 659 -21.53 101.99 -38.50
N VAL A 660 -22.00 103.03 -39.19
CA VAL A 660 -23.42 103.17 -39.56
C VAL A 660 -23.63 102.57 -40.95
N TYR A 661 -24.58 101.66 -41.03
CA TYR A 661 -25.08 101.06 -42.26
C TYR A 661 -26.45 101.63 -42.59
N ARG A 662 -26.80 101.70 -43.86
CA ARG A 662 -28.12 102.18 -44.31
C ARG A 662 -28.70 101.25 -45.37
N LEU A 663 -30.00 101.02 -45.27
CA LEU A 663 -30.79 100.32 -46.27
C LEU A 663 -32.07 101.13 -46.50
N GLY A 664 -32.15 101.83 -47.63
CA GLY A 664 -33.24 102.78 -47.89
C GLY A 664 -33.25 103.89 -46.83
N ASP A 665 -34.38 104.03 -46.12
CA ASP A 665 -34.57 105.03 -45.06
C ASP A 665 -34.25 104.51 -43.64
N VAL A 666 -33.76 103.27 -43.51
CA VAL A 666 -33.44 102.65 -42.22
C VAL A 666 -31.93 102.59 -42.00
N TYR A 667 -31.50 103.02 -40.81
CA TYR A 667 -30.11 103.10 -40.41
C TYR A 667 -29.83 102.10 -39.28
N TYR A 668 -28.65 101.47 -39.33
CA TYR A 668 -28.18 100.44 -38.39
C TYR A 668 -26.80 100.81 -37.84
N ARG A 669 -26.57 100.60 -36.54
CA ARG A 669 -25.22 100.61 -35.96
C ARG A 669 -25.05 99.44 -35.03
N PHE A 670 -24.02 98.66 -35.29
CA PHE A 670 -23.63 97.52 -34.46
C PHE A 670 -22.59 97.97 -33.45
N GLN A 671 -22.68 97.51 -32.20
CA GLN A 671 -21.77 97.88 -31.11
C GLN A 671 -21.33 96.67 -30.33
#